data_AF-A0AA97AIM9-F1
#
_entry.id   AF-A0AA97AIM9-F1
#
_cell.length_a   1.000
_cell.length_b   1.000
_cell.length_c   1.000
_cell.angle_alpha   90.00
_cell.angle_beta   90.00
_cell.angle_gamma   90.00
#
_symmetry.space_group_name_H-M   'P 1'
#
loop_
_entity.id
_entity.type
_entity.pdbx_description
1 polymer ?
#
loop_
_entity_poly.entity_id
_entity_poly.type
_entity_poly.pdbx_seq_one_letter_code
_entity_poly.pdbx_strand_id
1 'polypeptide(L)'
;MSTESIRFAQFNASLNRRAEGQLVTDLSDPNAATPGTAQAKAIAEIIQRTNPDVVLINEFDYFATDPSLAVKLFLQNYLAVGQNEASPVEYPYFYIAPSNTGIPSGFDLDNNGSIVTTPGQAGYGNDAFGFGNYPGQFGMLLLSKYPIDTANVRTFQKFLWQDMPGSLLPTIALPDAAEPWYSPEEQAALRLSSKSHWDVPIQVNGKTVHALVSHPTPPVFDGAEDRNGKRNHDEIRFWADYVTPGQGSYIYDDQGRKGGLTPEASFVIMGDQNADPFDGDSFQQAILQLLDNSRINTSVTPTSAGGPDAAQRQHRINNQHRGNPAFDTADFNDTAPGNLRVDYVLPSQDLAITDAQVFWPAQDDPLFRLVGDFDPNFPPEGFPSSDHRLVWVDVHDPRRPLPNSLLGVASGDTNQTSTVLWAWSTFTGNVKFEFSIFPDFQYIFGYNTVNVTDPTVPVKVSFGGLTPGQTYYYRVTDAAGAVATGQFQTPNPLDVQAGLRFGVTGDWQQAPPFPSLSNADERDLAFFLKLGDTIYADTETPALPGVTQSRTLSEFRTKQAENVSERFGLNTLKDLYASTSIFATIDDHELVDNFAGGAAPGESPDAPDIGSSPDPLFTDAVRYVNDTRAYEEALQAFQEYHPINDRFYGETGDDRTAGERQLYRYTTYGKDAAMMVLDTRSFRDAQLAPADLNNPLPFLAQTFDPSRTLLGKAQLNDLKRDLLTAEQNGITWKFVAVPEPIQNFGIVNAEDRFEGYAAERTELLKFIDDNNIDNVIFLAGDFHGTLVNNLTYQLAPGQPQIATNAFEVVTGPAAFFDGVFGRAVVDISTRTGLITAEQRAFYNQLPIAPDSDSLMNDRDDFIKQLLVEQTNLLGYDPIGLNNNLPQADGLIQANLLQGDYVSVHTYGWTEFDIDPQTQKLTVTTYGINNYSETELLQDPGAITGLTPRVVSQFEVTPVV
;
A
#
# COMPACT_ATOMS: atom_id res chain seq x y z
N MET A 1 7.64 -21.33 13.49
CA MET A 1 8.77 -20.65 14.17
C MET A 1 9.08 -19.46 13.31
N SER A 2 8.57 -18.29 13.69
CA SER A 2 8.42 -17.13 12.82
C SER A 2 9.74 -16.43 12.57
N THR A 3 9.92 -16.03 11.33
CA THR A 3 11.02 -15.22 10.79
C THR A 3 10.74 -13.74 11.09
N GLU A 4 10.48 -13.39 12.35
CA GLU A 4 10.02 -12.06 12.77
C GLU A 4 11.15 -11.01 12.74
N SER A 5 10.80 -9.79 12.34
CA SER A 5 11.58 -8.57 12.60
C SER A 5 11.86 -8.45 14.10
N ILE A 6 12.96 -7.79 14.46
CA ILE A 6 13.37 -7.60 15.86
C ILE A 6 13.19 -6.13 16.21
N ARG A 7 12.43 -5.83 17.27
CA ARG A 7 12.22 -4.48 17.74
C ARG A 7 13.30 -4.05 18.73
N PHE A 8 14.10 -3.06 18.36
CA PHE A 8 15.02 -2.36 19.26
C PHE A 8 14.42 -1.04 19.69
N ALA A 9 14.51 -0.70 20.97
CA ALA A 9 13.98 0.53 21.52
C ALA A 9 14.95 1.21 22.50
N GLN A 10 14.81 2.52 22.60
CA GLN A 10 15.38 3.32 23.68
C GLN A 10 14.25 4.10 24.35
N PHE A 11 14.35 4.24 25.67
CA PHE A 11 13.46 5.08 26.45
C PHE A 11 14.23 5.70 27.62
N ASN A 12 14.51 6.99 27.58
CA ASN A 12 14.82 7.72 28.80
C ASN A 12 13.54 7.83 29.62
N ALA A 13 13.48 7.11 30.75
CA ALA A 13 12.25 6.90 31.48
C ALA A 13 12.16 7.73 32.76
N SER A 14 13.18 8.55 33.06
CA SER A 14 13.26 9.38 34.28
C SER A 14 12.90 8.59 35.55
N LEU A 15 13.36 7.34 35.63
CA LEU A 15 13.24 6.46 36.80
C LEU A 15 14.37 6.71 37.80
N ASN A 16 14.92 7.91 37.80
CA ASN A 16 15.89 8.39 38.77
C ASN A 16 15.17 8.97 39.99
N ARG A 17 15.82 8.97 41.14
CA ARG A 17 15.27 9.51 42.39
C ARG A 17 16.26 10.41 43.09
N ARG A 18 15.77 11.19 44.06
CA ARG A 18 16.58 12.17 44.80
C ARG A 18 17.45 11.54 45.89
N ALA A 19 17.18 10.29 46.27
CA ALA A 19 17.93 9.56 47.26
C ALA A 19 18.22 8.12 46.82
N GLU A 20 19.39 7.62 47.20
CA GLU A 20 19.79 6.23 46.96
C GLU A 20 18.76 5.24 47.54
N GLY A 21 18.39 4.24 46.75
CA GLY A 21 17.43 3.20 47.16
C GLY A 21 15.95 3.64 47.14
N GLN A 22 15.65 4.90 46.83
CA GLN A 22 14.26 5.34 46.69
C GLN A 22 13.56 4.66 45.51
N LEU A 23 14.25 4.43 44.38
CA LEU A 23 13.66 3.71 43.25
C LEU A 23 13.22 2.29 43.65
N VAL A 24 14.06 1.59 44.42
CA VAL A 24 13.70 0.27 45.00
C VAL A 24 12.44 0.36 45.84
N THR A 25 12.33 1.41 46.67
CA THR A 25 11.14 1.63 47.51
C THR A 25 9.89 1.85 46.66
N ASP A 26 9.96 2.73 45.66
CA ASP A 26 8.82 3.06 44.80
C ASP A 26 8.35 1.87 43.96
N LEU A 27 9.28 1.01 43.52
CA LEU A 27 8.99 -0.20 42.74
C LEU A 27 8.55 -1.41 43.60
N SER A 28 8.68 -1.32 44.93
CA SER A 28 8.40 -2.45 45.82
C SER A 28 6.91 -2.73 46.04
N ASP A 29 6.08 -1.69 46.03
CA ASP A 29 4.62 -1.80 46.20
C ASP A 29 3.89 -1.14 45.01
N PRO A 30 3.49 -1.92 43.99
CA PRO A 30 2.78 -1.39 42.84
C PRO A 30 1.37 -0.85 43.17
N ASN A 31 0.86 -1.08 44.39
CA ASN A 31 -0.44 -0.58 44.83
C ASN A 31 -0.33 0.74 45.61
N ALA A 32 0.89 1.20 45.91
CA ALA A 32 1.09 2.46 46.60
C ALA A 32 0.58 3.62 45.74
N ALA A 33 -0.25 4.49 46.31
CA ALA A 33 -0.77 5.68 45.64
C ALA A 33 0.25 6.83 45.72
N THR A 34 1.46 6.59 45.21
CA THR A 34 2.54 7.60 45.14
C THR A 34 2.76 8.05 43.70
N PRO A 35 3.25 9.28 43.48
CA PRO A 35 3.64 9.74 42.15
C PRO A 35 4.66 8.82 41.46
N GLY A 36 5.66 8.33 42.19
CA GLY A 36 6.68 7.43 41.65
C GLY A 36 6.11 6.10 41.17
N THR A 37 5.13 5.55 41.90
CA THR A 37 4.41 4.34 41.48
C THR A 37 3.53 4.60 40.25
N ALA A 38 2.86 5.76 40.17
CA ALA A 38 2.06 6.13 39.00
C ALA A 38 2.92 6.29 37.73
N GLN A 39 4.06 6.98 37.85
CA GLN A 39 5.04 7.13 36.77
C GLN A 39 5.55 5.77 36.27
N ALA A 40 5.95 4.88 37.19
CA ALA A 40 6.41 3.54 36.83
C ALA A 40 5.34 2.71 36.10
N LYS A 41 4.05 2.89 36.41
CA LYS A 41 2.94 2.26 35.67
C LYS A 41 2.76 2.84 34.28
N ALA A 42 2.86 4.16 34.12
CA ALA A 42 2.77 4.78 32.80
C ALA A 42 3.90 4.30 31.88
N ILE A 43 5.13 4.28 32.40
CA ILE A 43 6.32 3.76 31.67
C ILE A 43 6.12 2.28 31.30
N ALA A 44 5.65 1.46 32.24
CA ALA A 44 5.38 0.05 31.98
C ALA A 44 4.28 -0.13 30.91
N GLU A 45 3.22 0.67 30.94
CA GLU A 45 2.16 0.63 29.93
C GLU A 45 2.71 0.97 28.53
N ILE A 46 3.57 1.99 28.42
CA ILE A 46 4.23 2.36 27.17
C ILE A 46 5.08 1.20 26.64
N ILE A 47 5.91 0.58 27.49
CA ILE A 47 6.75 -0.58 27.12
C ILE A 47 5.88 -1.78 26.73
N GLN A 48 4.76 -2.02 27.40
CA GLN A 48 3.84 -3.12 27.07
C GLN A 48 3.12 -2.94 25.74
N ARG A 49 2.72 -1.71 25.40
CA ARG A 49 2.06 -1.38 24.13
C ARG A 49 3.04 -1.42 22.95
N THR A 50 4.26 -0.93 23.17
CA THR A 50 5.32 -0.93 22.15
C THR A 50 6.00 -2.30 22.01
N ASN A 51 5.98 -3.11 23.09
CA ASN A 51 6.47 -4.49 23.18
C ASN A 51 7.86 -4.74 22.55
N PRO A 52 8.89 -3.91 22.84
CA PRO A 52 10.19 -4.09 22.22
C PRO A 52 10.84 -5.42 22.59
N ASP A 53 11.70 -5.94 21.72
CA ASP A 53 12.44 -7.18 22.03
C ASP A 53 13.72 -6.88 22.80
N VAL A 54 14.33 -5.74 22.52
CA VAL A 54 15.47 -5.19 23.25
C VAL A 54 15.16 -3.74 23.55
N VAL A 55 15.23 -3.34 24.82
CA VAL A 55 15.00 -1.94 25.23
C VAL A 55 16.08 -1.44 26.18
N LEU A 56 16.68 -0.31 25.82
CA LEU A 56 17.52 0.48 26.71
C LEU A 56 16.64 1.46 27.49
N ILE A 57 16.73 1.40 28.81
CA ILE A 57 16.11 2.36 29.71
C ILE A 57 17.21 3.26 30.28
N ASN A 58 17.18 4.54 29.90
CA ASN A 58 18.03 5.56 30.50
C ASN A 58 17.36 6.12 31.76
N GLU A 59 18.19 6.67 32.65
CA GLU A 59 17.80 7.18 33.96
C GLU A 59 17.16 6.13 34.88
N PHE A 60 17.73 4.93 34.88
CA PHE A 60 17.37 3.88 35.83
C PHE A 60 18.43 3.80 36.94
N ASP A 61 18.10 4.22 38.17
CA ASP A 61 19.09 4.30 39.25
C ASP A 61 19.77 2.95 39.54
N TYR A 62 21.09 2.98 39.64
CA TYR A 62 21.90 1.84 40.03
C TYR A 62 21.98 1.73 41.56
N PHE A 63 21.47 0.64 42.13
CA PHE A 63 21.53 0.39 43.57
C PHE A 63 22.71 -0.53 43.94
N ALA A 64 23.82 0.05 44.41
CA ALA A 64 25.07 -0.69 44.59
C ALA A 64 25.00 -1.87 45.58
N THR A 65 24.11 -1.80 46.58
CA THR A 65 23.96 -2.87 47.58
C THR A 65 23.39 -4.16 46.98
N ASP A 66 22.42 -4.04 46.07
CA ASP A 66 21.91 -5.14 45.25
C ASP A 66 21.53 -4.59 43.85
N PRO A 67 22.46 -4.66 42.89
CA PRO A 67 22.25 -4.10 41.55
C PRO A 67 21.03 -4.67 40.81
N SER A 68 20.59 -5.88 41.19
CA SER A 68 19.48 -6.56 40.53
C SER A 68 18.12 -6.23 41.11
N LEU A 69 18.06 -5.61 42.30
CA LEU A 69 16.83 -5.49 43.07
C LEU A 69 15.79 -4.61 42.38
N ALA A 70 16.17 -3.38 42.01
CA ALA A 70 15.26 -2.46 41.31
C ALA A 70 14.79 -3.06 39.98
N VAL A 71 15.70 -3.70 39.23
CA VAL A 71 15.37 -4.37 37.95
C VAL A 71 14.32 -5.46 38.16
N LYS A 72 14.53 -6.37 39.11
CA LYS A 72 13.59 -7.45 39.40
C LYS A 72 12.22 -6.93 39.84
N LEU A 73 12.19 -5.88 40.68
CA LEU A 73 10.94 -5.25 41.10
C LEU A 73 10.20 -4.63 39.92
N PHE A 74 10.89 -3.92 39.02
CA PHE A 74 10.28 -3.37 37.81
C PHE A 74 9.72 -4.46 36.90
N LEU A 75 10.51 -5.51 36.63
CA LEU A 75 10.09 -6.65 35.81
C LEU A 75 8.86 -7.35 36.41
N GLN A 76 8.87 -7.65 37.71
CA GLN A 76 7.84 -8.47 38.36
C GLN A 76 6.56 -7.70 38.66
N ASN A 77 6.68 -6.47 39.14
CA ASN A 77 5.53 -5.72 39.66
C ASN A 77 4.87 -4.83 38.59
N TYR A 78 5.57 -4.51 37.50
CA TYR A 78 5.09 -3.56 36.50
C TYR A 78 5.06 -4.14 35.09
N LEU A 79 6.16 -4.74 34.59
CA LEU A 79 6.18 -5.25 33.20
C LEU A 79 5.44 -6.59 33.04
N ALA A 80 5.59 -7.52 33.98
CA ALA A 80 4.90 -8.81 34.00
C ALA A 80 3.43 -8.72 34.44
N VAL A 81 2.93 -7.51 34.70
CA VAL A 81 1.53 -7.23 35.08
C VAL A 81 0.96 -6.22 34.09
N GLY A 82 -0.07 -6.61 33.34
CA GLY A 82 -0.69 -5.73 32.34
C GLY A 82 -1.19 -4.44 32.96
N GLN A 83 -0.81 -3.30 32.37
CA GLN A 83 -1.27 -1.97 32.77
C GLN A 83 -2.46 -1.59 31.90
N ASN A 84 -3.63 -1.38 32.52
CA ASN A 84 -4.88 -1.12 31.81
C ASN A 84 -5.18 -2.23 30.77
N GLU A 85 -5.38 -1.86 29.50
CA GLU A 85 -5.67 -2.79 28.40
C GLU A 85 -4.39 -3.37 27.75
N ALA A 86 -3.20 -2.96 28.20
CA ALA A 86 -1.95 -3.44 27.65
C ALA A 86 -1.60 -4.83 28.19
N SER A 87 -1.12 -5.71 27.30
CA SER A 87 -0.70 -7.06 27.69
C SER A 87 0.64 -7.02 28.44
N PRO A 88 0.86 -7.89 29.44
CA PRO A 88 2.15 -8.04 30.09
C PRO A 88 3.29 -8.31 29.09
N VAL A 89 4.50 -7.88 29.43
CA VAL A 89 5.72 -8.19 28.68
C VAL A 89 6.78 -8.76 29.62
N GLU A 90 7.49 -9.79 29.15
CA GLU A 90 8.54 -10.47 29.91
C GLU A 90 9.90 -10.31 29.26
N TYR A 91 10.89 -9.91 30.06
CA TYR A 91 12.30 -9.83 29.66
C TYR A 91 13.13 -10.81 30.48
N PRO A 92 13.40 -12.03 29.99
CA PRO A 92 14.20 -13.03 30.70
C PRO A 92 15.66 -12.62 30.92
N TYR A 93 16.19 -11.66 30.14
CA TYR A 93 17.58 -11.23 30.22
C TYR A 93 17.65 -9.72 30.47
N PHE A 94 18.60 -9.32 31.31
CA PHE A 94 18.91 -7.91 31.54
C PHE A 94 20.42 -7.71 31.76
N TYR A 95 20.89 -6.49 31.50
CA TYR A 95 22.22 -6.03 31.85
C TYR A 95 22.14 -4.69 32.57
N ILE A 96 22.83 -4.61 33.71
CA ILE A 96 22.93 -3.41 34.53
C ILE A 96 24.35 -3.32 35.09
N ALA A 97 24.95 -2.13 35.07
CA ALA A 97 26.32 -1.89 35.53
C ALA A 97 26.48 -0.47 36.11
N PRO A 98 27.55 -0.21 36.89
CA PRO A 98 27.83 1.12 37.40
C PRO A 98 28.06 2.18 36.30
N SER A 99 27.63 3.41 36.58
CA SER A 99 27.89 4.62 35.79
C SER A 99 28.86 5.56 36.52
N ASN A 100 29.36 6.60 35.83
CA ASN A 100 30.19 7.65 36.43
C ASN A 100 29.40 8.69 37.23
N THR A 101 28.07 8.67 37.12
CA THR A 101 27.19 9.63 37.80
C THR A 101 27.26 9.50 39.31
N GLY A 102 27.51 10.64 39.95
CA GLY A 102 27.65 10.74 41.40
C GLY A 102 28.84 9.98 41.98
N ILE A 103 29.78 9.48 41.19
CA ILE A 103 31.06 8.96 41.73
C ILE A 103 31.97 10.15 42.01
N PRO A 104 32.41 10.38 43.27
CA PRO A 104 33.21 11.54 43.61
C PRO A 104 34.57 11.48 42.90
N SER A 105 34.96 12.55 42.22
CA SER A 105 36.24 12.62 41.50
C SER A 105 37.43 12.88 42.44
N GLY A 106 37.18 13.58 43.55
CA GLY A 106 38.20 14.09 44.45
C GLY A 106 38.80 15.44 44.02
N PHE A 107 38.22 16.09 43.02
CA PHE A 107 38.63 17.38 42.45
C PHE A 107 37.49 18.40 42.50
N ASP A 108 37.81 19.68 42.32
CA ASP A 108 36.87 20.82 42.25
C ASP A 108 36.56 21.08 40.77
N LEU A 109 35.63 20.31 40.20
CA LEU A 109 35.43 20.28 38.74
C LEU A 109 34.61 21.46 38.22
N ASP A 110 33.94 22.20 39.12
CA ASP A 110 33.18 23.41 38.80
C ASP A 110 33.91 24.72 39.19
N ASN A 111 35.13 24.62 39.74
CA ASN A 111 35.98 25.75 40.14
C ASN A 111 35.31 26.68 41.17
N ASN A 112 34.47 26.16 42.07
CA ASN A 112 33.83 26.95 43.12
C ASN A 112 34.70 27.17 44.36
N GLY A 113 35.88 26.55 44.43
CA GLY A 113 36.86 26.63 45.50
C GLY A 113 36.68 25.58 46.61
N SER A 114 35.81 24.59 46.42
CA SER A 114 35.52 23.52 47.39
C SER A 114 35.41 22.18 46.71
N ILE A 115 36.03 21.15 47.31
CA ILE A 115 35.89 19.75 46.85
C ILE A 115 34.83 19.05 47.71
N VAL A 116 33.73 18.62 47.10
CA VAL A 116 32.60 17.98 47.79
C VAL A 116 32.51 16.49 47.46
N THR A 117 32.93 15.63 48.39
CA THR A 117 32.95 14.16 48.18
C THR A 117 31.92 13.38 48.99
N THR A 118 31.00 14.04 49.69
CA THR A 118 29.98 13.37 50.52
C THR A 118 28.59 13.49 49.88
N PRO A 119 27.92 12.37 49.51
CA PRO A 119 26.57 12.38 48.96
C PRO A 119 25.59 13.21 49.80
N GLY A 120 24.73 13.97 49.13
CA GLY A 120 23.73 14.84 49.77
C GLY A 120 24.24 16.19 50.30
N GLN A 121 25.56 16.48 50.23
CA GLN A 121 26.06 17.85 50.44
C GLN A 121 25.79 18.72 49.20
N ALA A 122 25.48 20.00 49.41
CA ALA A 122 25.32 20.95 48.32
C ALA A 122 26.62 21.05 47.51
N GLY A 123 26.51 20.95 46.18
CA GLY A 123 27.66 20.92 45.26
C GLY A 123 28.20 19.52 44.96
N TYR A 124 27.76 18.45 45.65
CA TYR A 124 28.30 17.09 45.44
C TYR A 124 28.29 16.62 43.98
N GLY A 125 27.19 16.84 43.26
CA GLY A 125 27.07 16.41 41.87
C GLY A 125 28.03 17.14 40.93
N ASN A 126 28.43 18.37 41.25
CA ASN A 126 29.31 19.16 40.40
C ASN A 126 30.75 18.63 40.39
N ASP A 127 31.18 17.98 41.48
CA ASP A 127 32.53 17.41 41.65
C ASP A 127 32.61 15.91 41.36
N ALA A 128 31.52 15.30 40.88
CA ALA A 128 31.50 13.91 40.48
C ALA A 128 32.02 13.73 39.04
N PHE A 129 32.51 12.52 38.69
CA PHE A 129 32.97 12.23 37.32
C PHE A 129 31.89 12.45 36.25
N GLY A 130 30.63 12.26 36.63
CA GLY A 130 29.45 12.80 35.95
C GLY A 130 28.43 13.23 36.99
N PHE A 131 27.58 14.20 36.63
CA PHE A 131 26.65 14.79 37.59
C PHE A 131 25.68 13.77 38.19
N GLY A 132 25.56 13.78 39.52
CA GLY A 132 24.64 12.94 40.29
C GLY A 132 24.81 13.19 41.78
N ASN A 133 23.71 13.19 42.54
CA ASN A 133 23.71 13.50 43.97
C ASN A 133 24.13 12.32 44.87
N TYR A 134 24.25 11.13 44.29
CA TYR A 134 24.79 9.92 44.90
C TYR A 134 25.28 8.96 43.79
N PRO A 135 26.21 8.04 44.09
CA PRO A 135 26.71 7.08 43.11
C PRO A 135 25.59 6.23 42.52
N GLY A 136 25.44 6.24 41.19
CA GLY A 136 24.46 5.44 40.48
C GLY A 136 23.15 6.14 40.12
N GLN A 137 22.95 7.40 40.53
CA GLN A 137 21.82 8.21 40.05
C GLN A 137 21.87 8.34 38.52
N PHE A 138 20.74 8.32 37.81
CA PHE A 138 20.69 8.45 36.34
C PHE A 138 21.42 7.32 35.57
N GLY A 139 21.41 6.10 36.13
CA GLY A 139 22.01 4.92 35.53
C GLY A 139 21.30 4.46 34.24
N MET A 140 21.65 3.25 33.80
CA MET A 140 21.06 2.64 32.60
C MET A 140 20.69 1.18 32.88
N LEU A 141 19.69 0.69 32.16
CA LEU A 141 19.24 -0.70 32.21
C LEU A 141 18.96 -1.18 30.78
N LEU A 142 19.57 -2.30 30.38
CA LEU A 142 19.20 -2.97 29.12
C LEU A 142 18.36 -4.20 29.44
N LEU A 143 17.17 -4.30 28.83
CA LEU A 143 16.29 -5.47 28.89
C LEU A 143 16.26 -6.16 27.54
N SER A 144 16.18 -7.49 27.52
CA SER A 144 16.17 -8.27 26.29
C SER A 144 15.34 -9.56 26.43
N LYS A 145 14.52 -9.83 25.41
CA LYS A 145 13.85 -11.13 25.22
C LYS A 145 14.83 -12.20 24.74
N TYR A 146 15.95 -11.78 24.17
CA TYR A 146 17.02 -12.63 23.66
C TYR A 146 18.22 -12.74 24.63
N PRO A 147 18.94 -13.87 24.66
CA PRO A 147 20.10 -14.03 25.54
C PRO A 147 21.18 -12.96 25.33
N ILE A 148 21.67 -12.40 26.44
CA ILE A 148 22.82 -11.48 26.45
C ILE A 148 24.10 -12.30 26.68
N ASP A 149 25.10 -12.11 25.82
CA ASP A 149 26.43 -12.70 25.99
C ASP A 149 27.26 -11.90 27.00
N THR A 150 26.90 -12.07 28.28
CA THR A 150 27.52 -11.36 29.41
C THR A 150 29.03 -11.54 29.51
N ALA A 151 29.60 -12.63 28.97
CA ALA A 151 31.04 -12.88 28.99
C ALA A 151 31.82 -11.95 28.05
N ASN A 152 31.18 -11.46 26.98
CA ASN A 152 31.80 -10.62 25.97
C ASN A 152 31.39 -9.16 26.03
N VAL A 153 30.56 -8.77 27.01
CA VAL A 153 30.23 -7.35 27.24
C VAL A 153 31.49 -6.52 27.45
N ARG A 154 31.52 -5.32 26.86
CA ARG A 154 32.56 -4.31 27.09
C ARG A 154 31.92 -3.08 27.70
N THR A 155 32.51 -2.59 28.78
CA THR A 155 32.14 -1.30 29.39
C THR A 155 33.29 -0.33 29.24
N PHE A 156 32.98 0.94 29.00
CA PHE A 156 33.98 1.98 28.78
C PHE A 156 33.88 3.09 29.84
N GLN A 157 33.41 2.73 31.04
CA GLN A 157 33.17 3.69 32.13
C GLN A 157 34.45 4.49 32.47
N LYS A 158 35.62 3.86 32.46
CA LYS A 158 36.89 4.43 32.92
C LYS A 158 37.78 4.94 31.79
N PHE A 159 37.29 4.95 30.55
CA PHE A 159 38.04 5.51 29.42
C PHE A 159 38.30 7.00 29.66
N LEU A 160 39.56 7.44 29.60
CA LEU A 160 39.96 8.81 29.92
C LEU A 160 39.71 9.74 28.74
N TRP A 161 39.21 10.95 29.00
CA TRP A 161 38.90 11.91 27.93
C TRP A 161 40.17 12.38 27.20
N GLN A 162 41.27 12.55 27.92
CA GLN A 162 42.58 12.90 27.32
C GLN A 162 43.15 11.80 26.40
N ASP A 163 42.71 10.54 26.53
CA ASP A 163 43.23 9.42 25.74
C ASP A 163 42.57 9.33 24.36
N MET A 164 41.50 10.10 24.12
CA MET A 164 40.91 10.27 22.80
C MET A 164 41.80 11.21 21.95
N PRO A 165 42.27 10.78 20.77
CA PRO A 165 43.10 11.62 19.90
C PRO A 165 42.37 12.88 19.45
N GLY A 166 42.99 14.03 19.72
CA GLY A 166 42.44 15.34 19.38
C GLY A 166 41.11 15.63 20.09
N SER A 167 40.95 15.15 21.33
CA SER A 167 39.76 15.42 22.12
C SER A 167 39.56 16.91 22.38
N LEU A 168 38.30 17.27 22.63
CA LEU A 168 37.86 18.61 22.98
C LEU A 168 37.97 18.89 24.49
N LEU A 169 38.69 18.05 25.25
CA LEU A 169 39.01 18.30 26.65
C LEU A 169 39.66 19.69 26.78
N PRO A 170 39.11 20.60 27.62
CA PRO A 170 39.67 21.94 27.78
C PRO A 170 41.10 21.94 28.36
N THR A 171 42.09 22.08 27.48
CA THR A 171 43.53 22.08 27.82
C THR A 171 44.19 23.45 27.67
N ILE A 172 43.46 24.45 27.17
CA ILE A 172 43.93 25.83 26.95
C ILE A 172 42.98 26.78 27.68
N ALA A 173 43.52 27.87 28.22
CA ALA A 173 42.75 28.92 28.86
C ALA A 173 41.79 29.62 27.88
N LEU A 174 40.62 30.03 28.35
CA LEU A 174 39.74 30.94 27.63
C LEU A 174 40.43 32.32 27.43
N PRO A 175 40.03 33.13 26.43
CA PRO A 175 40.65 34.42 26.14
C PRO A 175 40.80 35.38 27.34
N ASP A 176 39.93 35.24 28.36
CA ASP A 176 39.91 36.06 29.58
C ASP A 176 40.33 35.28 30.86
N ALA A 177 40.86 34.06 30.71
CA ALA A 177 41.34 33.23 31.82
C ALA A 177 42.87 33.07 31.77
N ALA A 178 43.51 32.99 32.95
CA ALA A 178 44.96 32.81 33.06
C ALA A 178 45.39 31.33 32.90
N GLU A 179 44.50 30.40 33.22
CA GLU A 179 44.75 28.96 33.22
C GLU A 179 43.60 28.22 32.50
N PRO A 180 43.83 26.99 31.98
CA PRO A 180 42.76 26.11 31.50
C PRO A 180 41.72 25.81 32.57
N TRP A 181 40.49 25.43 32.18
CA TRP A 181 39.44 25.11 33.14
C TRP A 181 39.80 23.96 34.08
N TYR A 182 40.39 22.90 33.52
CA TYR A 182 40.87 21.75 34.29
C TYR A 182 42.39 21.83 34.46
N SER A 183 42.86 21.60 35.68
CA SER A 183 44.28 21.39 35.99
C SER A 183 44.85 20.13 35.31
N PRO A 184 46.18 20.01 35.16
CA PRO A 184 46.79 18.80 34.60
C PRO A 184 46.42 17.51 35.35
N GLU A 185 46.25 17.58 36.67
CA GLU A 185 45.83 16.45 37.51
C GLU A 185 44.38 16.05 37.23
N GLU A 186 43.49 17.02 37.03
CA GLU A 186 42.08 16.78 36.65
C GLU A 186 41.96 16.21 35.24
N GLN A 187 42.71 16.77 34.28
CA GLN A 187 42.78 16.26 32.91
C GLN A 187 43.23 14.79 32.88
N ALA A 188 44.17 14.42 33.77
CA ALA A 188 44.66 13.05 33.88
C ALA A 188 43.65 12.07 34.50
N ALA A 189 42.66 12.57 35.24
CA ALA A 189 41.68 11.75 35.95
C ALA A 189 40.31 11.69 35.26
N LEU A 190 39.96 12.71 34.48
CA LEU A 190 38.61 12.87 33.92
C LEU A 190 38.29 11.81 32.87
N ARG A 191 37.16 11.13 33.08
CA ARG A 191 36.64 10.08 32.20
C ARG A 191 35.82 10.70 31.08
N LEU A 192 35.86 10.14 29.87
CA LEU A 192 35.05 10.64 28.75
C LEU A 192 33.56 10.49 29.05
N SER A 193 33.10 9.28 29.36
CA SER A 193 31.70 9.03 29.64
C SER A 193 31.24 9.76 30.91
N SER A 194 30.16 10.53 30.84
CA SER A 194 29.50 11.14 31.98
C SER A 194 28.65 10.13 32.75
N LYS A 195 27.96 9.22 32.05
CA LYS A 195 27.32 8.03 32.63
C LYS A 195 28.12 6.78 32.29
N SER A 196 27.95 6.23 31.08
CA SER A 196 28.73 5.08 30.59
C SER A 196 28.48 4.86 29.09
N HIS A 197 29.36 4.07 28.48
CA HIS A 197 29.16 3.44 27.17
C HIS A 197 29.31 1.93 27.35
N TRP A 198 28.37 1.14 26.83
CA TRP A 198 28.43 -0.32 26.85
C TRP A 198 28.27 -0.90 25.44
N ASP A 199 29.10 -1.86 25.10
CA ASP A 199 28.88 -2.77 23.98
C ASP A 199 28.38 -4.10 24.56
N VAL A 200 27.09 -4.38 24.33
CA VAL A 200 26.38 -5.55 24.88
C VAL A 200 25.99 -6.48 23.73
N PRO A 201 26.68 -7.62 23.53
CA PRO A 201 26.34 -8.56 22.47
C PRO A 201 25.07 -9.36 22.82
N ILE A 202 24.09 -9.35 21.92
CA ILE A 202 22.80 -10.05 22.06
C ILE A 202 22.72 -11.18 21.04
N GLN A 203 22.33 -12.37 21.47
CA GLN A 203 22.20 -13.55 20.62
C GLN A 203 20.79 -13.66 20.05
N VAL A 204 20.62 -13.22 18.79
CA VAL A 204 19.34 -13.26 18.11
C VAL A 204 19.38 -14.28 16.97
N ASN A 205 18.52 -15.31 17.04
CA ASN A 205 18.37 -16.32 16.00
C ASN A 205 19.70 -16.98 15.53
N GLY A 206 20.66 -17.14 16.45
CA GLY A 206 21.97 -17.75 16.19
C GLY A 206 23.04 -16.79 15.63
N LYS A 207 22.76 -15.49 15.59
CA LYS A 207 23.73 -14.43 15.26
C LYS A 207 23.86 -13.45 16.42
N THR A 208 24.99 -12.75 16.47
CA THR A 208 25.24 -11.68 17.44
C THR A 208 24.88 -10.33 16.84
N VAL A 209 24.04 -9.57 17.52
CA VAL A 209 23.79 -8.14 17.27
C VAL A 209 24.28 -7.37 18.49
N HIS A 210 25.16 -6.39 18.28
CA HIS A 210 25.72 -5.58 19.35
C HIS A 210 24.78 -4.42 19.70
N ALA A 211 24.26 -4.39 20.93
CA ALA A 211 23.59 -3.21 21.47
C ALA A 211 24.66 -2.24 22.01
N LEU A 212 24.89 -1.14 21.28
CA LEU A 212 25.85 -0.10 21.64
C LEU A 212 25.10 1.01 22.37
N VAL A 213 25.17 0.99 23.71
CA VAL A 213 24.29 1.82 24.54
C VAL A 213 25.04 2.89 25.30
N SER A 214 24.51 4.11 25.29
CA SER A 214 25.10 5.26 25.98
C SER A 214 24.05 6.20 26.58
N HIS A 215 24.52 7.03 27.49
CA HIS A 215 23.80 8.20 28.01
C HIS A 215 24.81 9.34 28.16
N PRO A 216 25.16 10.06 27.08
CA PRO A 216 26.04 11.22 27.13
C PRO A 216 25.52 12.34 28.03
N THR A 217 26.37 13.33 28.25
CA THR A 217 26.00 14.52 29.01
C THR A 217 25.08 15.42 28.18
N PRO A 218 24.06 16.07 28.78
CA PRO A 218 23.37 17.18 28.14
C PRO A 218 24.35 18.30 27.79
N PRO A 219 24.29 18.93 26.60
CA PRO A 219 25.24 19.96 26.15
C PRO A 219 24.94 21.35 26.74
N VAL A 220 24.46 21.40 27.99
CA VAL A 220 24.00 22.60 28.70
C VAL A 220 24.48 22.57 30.15
N PHE A 221 24.14 23.59 30.96
CA PHE A 221 24.52 23.71 32.38
C PHE A 221 25.99 24.09 32.66
N ASP A 222 26.59 24.87 31.78
CA ASP A 222 27.95 25.39 31.88
C ASP A 222 28.09 26.81 31.29
N GLY A 223 29.31 27.36 31.32
CA GLY A 223 29.61 28.71 30.84
C GLY A 223 30.24 28.74 29.45
N ALA A 224 30.91 29.85 29.14
CA ALA A 224 31.58 30.07 27.84
C ALA A 224 32.70 29.04 27.54
N GLU A 225 33.12 28.25 28.52
CA GLU A 225 34.03 27.13 28.35
C GLU A 225 33.44 25.96 27.56
N ASP A 226 32.09 25.81 27.55
CA ASP A 226 31.34 24.77 26.85
C ASP A 226 31.94 23.37 27.09
N ARG A 227 32.02 22.96 28.36
CA ARG A 227 32.55 21.67 28.79
C ARG A 227 31.61 20.54 28.42
N ASN A 228 30.32 20.75 28.62
CA ASN A 228 29.28 19.77 28.43
C ASN A 228 28.98 19.58 26.95
N GLY A 229 28.91 20.65 26.13
CA GLY A 229 28.76 20.49 24.68
C GLY A 229 29.98 19.80 24.05
N LYS A 230 31.20 20.15 24.46
CA LYS A 230 32.43 19.46 23.99
C LYS A 230 32.54 18.01 24.47
N ARG A 231 32.13 17.71 25.69
CA ARG A 231 32.12 16.33 26.21
C ARG A 231 31.07 15.49 25.51
N ASN A 232 29.85 16.01 25.34
CA ASN A 232 28.78 15.37 24.57
C ASN A 232 29.25 15.04 23.14
N HIS A 233 29.91 16.00 22.48
CA HIS A 233 30.49 15.80 21.16
C HIS A 233 31.45 14.60 21.11
N ASP A 234 32.37 14.51 22.06
CA ASP A 234 33.36 13.43 22.10
C ASP A 234 32.75 12.10 22.59
N GLU A 235 31.71 12.12 23.42
CA GLU A 235 30.93 10.94 23.77
C GLU A 235 30.21 10.36 22.53
N ILE A 236 29.62 11.20 21.68
CA ILE A 236 29.00 10.74 20.42
C ILE A 236 30.06 10.26 19.43
N ARG A 237 31.17 11.01 19.29
CA ARG A 237 32.31 10.63 18.45
C ARG A 237 32.87 9.26 18.84
N PHE A 238 32.86 8.92 20.13
CA PHE A 238 33.29 7.61 20.61
C PHE A 238 32.61 6.48 19.84
N TRP A 239 31.28 6.54 19.66
CA TRP A 239 30.57 5.53 18.88
C TRP A 239 30.89 5.59 17.40
N ALA A 240 30.98 6.78 16.81
CA ALA A 240 31.36 6.95 15.41
C ALA A 240 32.72 6.29 15.11
N ASP A 241 33.72 6.51 15.97
CA ASP A 241 35.05 5.91 15.84
C ASP A 241 35.03 4.40 16.17
N TYR A 242 34.19 3.96 17.11
CA TYR A 242 34.06 2.55 17.50
C TYR A 242 33.51 1.66 16.38
N VAL A 243 32.52 2.15 15.61
CA VAL A 243 31.88 1.38 14.52
C VAL A 243 32.58 1.55 13.18
N THR A 244 33.45 2.55 13.03
CA THR A 244 34.18 2.82 11.79
C THR A 244 35.48 2.02 11.74
N PRO A 245 35.64 1.10 10.77
CA PRO A 245 36.84 0.27 10.68
C PRO A 245 38.14 1.08 10.66
N GLY A 246 39.03 0.79 11.60
CA GLY A 246 40.34 1.43 11.72
C GLY A 246 40.41 2.69 12.59
N GLN A 247 39.28 3.31 12.94
CA GLN A 247 39.28 4.54 13.75
C GLN A 247 39.33 4.27 15.26
N GLY A 248 38.62 3.26 15.75
CA GLY A 248 38.55 2.92 17.19
C GLY A 248 39.80 2.26 17.80
N SER A 249 40.99 2.38 17.19
CA SER A 249 42.22 1.70 17.66
C SER A 249 42.73 2.19 19.02
N TYR A 250 42.39 3.43 19.40
CA TYR A 250 42.75 4.04 20.68
C TYR A 250 41.79 3.64 21.81
N ILE A 251 40.58 3.18 21.47
CA ILE A 251 39.53 2.85 22.44
C ILE A 251 39.93 1.59 23.21
N TYR A 252 39.87 1.65 24.54
CA TYR A 252 40.05 0.52 25.44
C TYR A 252 38.90 0.40 26.43
N ASP A 253 38.46 -0.82 26.72
CA ASP A 253 37.42 -1.07 27.72
C ASP A 253 37.99 -1.10 29.15
N ASP A 254 37.11 -1.24 30.15
CA ASP A 254 37.48 -1.25 31.57
C ASP A 254 38.37 -2.45 31.97
N GLN A 255 38.54 -3.44 31.08
CA GLN A 255 39.46 -4.57 31.23
C GLN A 255 40.77 -4.38 30.42
N GLY A 256 40.91 -3.26 29.73
CA GLY A 256 42.07 -2.91 28.90
C GLY A 256 42.07 -3.51 27.49
N ARG A 257 40.97 -4.13 27.04
CA ARG A 257 40.85 -4.66 25.67
C ARG A 257 40.69 -3.50 24.68
N LYS A 258 41.60 -3.42 23.69
CA LYS A 258 41.66 -2.34 22.69
C LYS A 258 40.92 -2.67 21.39
N GLY A 259 40.45 -1.64 20.69
CA GLY A 259 39.89 -1.71 19.33
C GLY A 259 38.37 -1.54 19.27
N GLY A 260 37.87 -1.24 18.07
CA GLY A 260 36.44 -1.10 17.74
C GLY A 260 35.79 -2.38 17.24
N LEU A 261 34.61 -2.26 16.62
CA LEU A 261 33.89 -3.37 15.98
C LEU A 261 34.54 -3.78 14.65
N THR A 262 34.35 -5.05 14.29
CA THR A 262 34.76 -5.59 12.99
C THR A 262 33.82 -5.12 11.88
N PRO A 263 34.28 -5.01 10.63
CA PRO A 263 33.43 -4.62 9.51
C PRO A 263 32.19 -5.51 9.31
N GLU A 264 32.22 -6.77 9.75
CA GLU A 264 31.13 -7.73 9.57
C GLU A 264 30.13 -7.72 10.74
N ALA A 265 30.38 -6.95 11.81
CA ALA A 265 29.52 -6.92 12.99
C ALA A 265 28.24 -6.11 12.71
N SER A 266 27.09 -6.72 13.00
CA SER A 266 25.80 -6.05 13.04
C SER A 266 25.61 -5.41 14.42
N PHE A 267 25.09 -4.19 14.47
CA PHE A 267 24.91 -3.44 15.72
C PHE A 267 23.68 -2.55 15.67
N VAL A 268 23.21 -2.12 16.84
CA VAL A 268 22.22 -1.05 16.99
C VAL A 268 22.73 -0.10 18.08
N ILE A 269 22.96 1.16 17.71
CA ILE A 269 23.28 2.21 18.68
C ILE A 269 21.97 2.68 19.31
N MET A 270 21.90 2.69 20.64
CA MET A 270 20.71 3.14 21.38
C MET A 270 21.13 4.09 22.49
N GLY A 271 20.46 5.22 22.63
CA GLY A 271 20.70 6.12 23.76
C GLY A 271 20.01 7.46 23.62
N ASP A 272 19.77 8.08 24.78
CA ASP A 272 19.59 9.52 24.88
C ASP A 272 20.95 10.16 24.60
N GLN A 273 21.20 10.55 23.35
CA GLN A 273 22.44 11.18 22.91
C GLN A 273 22.49 12.66 23.26
N ASN A 274 21.39 13.25 23.76
CA ASN A 274 21.32 14.66 24.14
C ASN A 274 21.74 15.65 23.03
N ALA A 275 21.62 15.27 21.76
CA ALA A 275 22.09 16.07 20.64
C ALA A 275 21.08 16.08 19.51
N ASP A 276 20.47 17.25 19.31
CA ASP A 276 19.60 17.53 18.18
C ASP A 276 20.43 17.99 16.96
N PRO A 277 20.08 17.56 15.73
CA PRO A 277 20.80 17.95 14.52
C PRO A 277 20.61 19.42 14.09
N PHE A 278 19.56 20.09 14.54
CA PHE A 278 19.15 21.41 14.03
C PHE A 278 18.90 22.48 15.11
N ASP A 279 18.26 22.17 16.23
CA ASP A 279 17.60 23.15 17.10
C ASP A 279 18.16 23.23 18.52
N GLY A 280 18.93 22.22 18.96
CA GLY A 280 19.55 22.18 20.28
C GLY A 280 20.94 22.84 20.37
N ASP A 281 21.48 22.91 21.59
CA ASP A 281 22.78 23.54 21.91
C ASP A 281 23.99 22.61 21.67
N SER A 282 23.86 21.59 20.82
CA SER A 282 24.96 20.63 20.59
C SER A 282 26.18 21.30 19.94
N PHE A 283 27.37 21.08 20.50
CA PHE A 283 28.60 21.61 19.93
C PHE A 283 28.85 20.99 18.55
N GLN A 284 28.92 21.84 17.51
CA GLN A 284 29.16 21.46 16.12
C GLN A 284 28.23 20.35 15.59
N GLN A 285 26.95 20.33 16.00
CA GLN A 285 25.96 19.34 15.53
C GLN A 285 26.46 17.91 15.74
N ALA A 286 26.95 17.62 16.94
CA ALA A 286 27.69 16.40 17.27
C ALA A 286 27.05 15.10 16.75
N ILE A 287 25.72 15.01 16.75
CA ILE A 287 24.97 13.83 16.32
C ILE A 287 25.16 13.48 14.84
N LEU A 288 25.50 14.44 13.98
CA LEU A 288 25.75 14.19 12.56
C LEU A 288 26.94 13.23 12.35
N GLN A 289 27.85 13.11 13.32
CA GLN A 289 28.92 12.10 13.30
C GLN A 289 28.39 10.66 13.24
N LEU A 290 27.17 10.41 13.75
CA LEU A 290 26.47 9.13 13.62
C LEU A 290 25.53 9.14 12.41
N LEU A 291 24.74 10.20 12.23
CA LEU A 291 23.71 10.23 11.18
C LEU A 291 24.30 10.19 9.75
N ASP A 292 25.49 10.74 9.55
CA ASP A 292 26.20 10.74 8.25
C ASP A 292 27.17 9.55 8.11
N ASN A 293 27.25 8.66 9.10
CA ASN A 293 28.18 7.53 9.05
C ASN A 293 27.66 6.44 8.12
N SER A 294 28.43 6.12 7.07
CA SER A 294 28.11 5.06 6.08
C SER A 294 27.88 3.64 6.65
N ARG A 295 28.24 3.39 7.91
CA ARG A 295 28.01 2.12 8.62
C ARG A 295 26.64 2.04 9.28
N ILE A 296 25.91 3.15 9.36
CA ILE A 296 24.67 3.30 10.12
C ILE A 296 23.54 3.49 9.11
N ASN A 297 22.50 2.68 9.24
CA ASN A 297 21.32 2.79 8.41
C ASN A 297 20.43 3.92 8.94
N THR A 298 20.37 5.02 8.19
CA THR A 298 19.51 6.18 8.45
C THR A 298 18.42 6.36 7.40
N SER A 299 18.08 5.31 6.64
CA SER A 299 17.11 5.37 5.54
C SER A 299 15.69 5.69 6.00
N VAL A 300 15.38 5.45 7.27
CA VAL A 300 14.11 5.77 7.93
C VAL A 300 14.42 6.52 9.22
N THR A 301 13.75 7.65 9.43
CA THR A 301 13.79 8.37 10.71
C THR A 301 12.47 8.08 11.45
N PRO A 302 12.51 7.59 12.71
CA PRO A 302 11.30 7.37 13.51
C PRO A 302 10.44 8.64 13.58
N THR A 303 9.12 8.49 13.42
CA THR A 303 8.17 9.61 13.46
C THR A 303 7.05 9.40 14.47
N SER A 304 6.37 10.49 14.84
CA SER A 304 5.10 10.46 15.57
C SER A 304 4.09 11.48 15.04
N ALA A 305 2.81 11.25 15.32
CA ALA A 305 1.75 12.25 15.15
C ALA A 305 1.75 13.30 16.28
N GLY A 306 2.22 12.94 17.48
CA GLY A 306 2.20 13.79 18.65
C GLY A 306 3.27 14.88 18.67
N GLY A 307 4.42 14.69 18.03
CA GLY A 307 5.45 15.74 17.93
C GLY A 307 4.95 17.02 17.23
N PRO A 308 4.39 16.92 16.00
CA PRO A 308 3.80 18.05 15.31
C PRO A 308 2.60 18.66 16.04
N ASP A 309 1.74 17.81 16.63
CA ASP A 309 0.61 18.25 17.45
C ASP A 309 1.08 19.06 18.67
N ALA A 310 2.06 18.56 19.43
CA ALA A 310 2.63 19.24 20.59
C ALA A 310 3.28 20.57 20.18
N ALA A 311 4.15 20.57 19.16
CA ALA A 311 4.78 21.78 18.64
C ALA A 311 3.73 22.84 18.24
N GLN A 312 2.64 22.41 17.61
CA GLN A 312 1.54 23.29 17.22
C GLN A 312 0.75 23.80 18.42
N ARG A 313 0.36 22.97 19.39
CA ARG A 313 -0.48 23.38 20.53
C ARG A 313 0.28 24.22 21.55
N GLN A 314 1.52 23.85 21.83
CA GLN A 314 2.36 24.46 22.85
C GLN A 314 2.96 25.80 22.40
N HIS A 315 3.14 25.97 21.09
CA HIS A 315 3.69 27.18 20.45
C HIS A 315 5.09 27.55 21.03
N ARG A 316 5.43 28.86 21.09
CA ARG A 316 6.66 29.41 21.69
C ARG A 316 7.95 29.07 20.93
N ILE A 317 8.96 28.52 21.61
CA ILE A 317 10.28 28.28 21.03
C ILE A 317 10.21 27.26 19.87
N ASN A 318 9.25 26.32 19.92
CA ASN A 318 8.95 25.36 18.86
C ASN A 318 8.63 26.06 17.52
N ASN A 319 8.06 27.27 17.52
CA ASN A 319 7.80 28.02 16.27
C ASN A 319 9.08 28.55 15.60
N GLN A 320 10.22 28.50 16.30
CA GLN A 320 11.52 28.93 15.81
C GLN A 320 12.41 27.74 15.42
N HIS A 321 11.97 26.51 15.72
CA HIS A 321 12.69 25.29 15.36
C HIS A 321 12.65 25.07 13.84
N ARG A 322 13.74 24.47 13.34
CA ARG A 322 13.99 24.22 11.91
C ARG A 322 13.82 22.75 11.56
N GLY A 323 14.03 21.86 12.52
CA GLY A 323 13.79 20.44 12.41
C GLY A 323 12.32 20.13 12.13
N ASN A 324 12.06 18.99 11.52
CA ASN A 324 10.69 18.51 11.36
C ASN A 324 10.21 17.96 12.71
N PRO A 325 9.17 18.53 13.33
CA PRO A 325 8.71 18.13 14.66
C PRO A 325 8.17 16.69 14.71
N ALA A 326 7.90 16.08 13.55
CA ALA A 326 7.59 14.65 13.47
C ALA A 326 8.72 13.77 14.02
N PHE A 327 9.96 14.25 14.01
CA PHE A 327 11.15 13.53 14.45
C PHE A 327 11.54 13.82 15.91
N ASP A 328 10.83 14.71 16.60
CA ASP A 328 11.14 15.05 17.99
C ASP A 328 10.88 13.87 18.91
N THR A 329 11.74 13.72 19.93
CA THR A 329 11.73 12.59 20.87
C THR A 329 11.65 13.04 22.32
N ALA A 330 11.69 14.34 22.60
CA ALA A 330 11.55 14.89 23.94
C ALA A 330 10.85 16.26 23.91
N ASP A 331 10.24 16.62 25.04
CA ASP A 331 9.60 17.91 25.33
C ASP A 331 10.22 18.50 26.61
N PHE A 332 11.02 19.55 26.46
CA PHE A 332 11.75 20.16 27.57
C PHE A 332 11.12 21.44 28.11
N ASN A 333 9.78 21.54 28.14
CA ASN A 333 9.04 22.74 28.57
C ASN A 333 9.38 23.95 27.68
N ASP A 334 8.38 24.41 26.95
CA ASP A 334 8.42 25.36 25.81
C ASP A 334 8.97 26.78 26.08
N THR A 335 9.62 26.98 27.22
CA THR A 335 10.37 28.19 27.58
C THR A 335 11.75 28.21 26.90
N ALA A 336 12.48 27.08 26.94
CA ALA A 336 13.70 26.73 26.19
C ALA A 336 14.24 25.39 26.78
N PRO A 337 14.68 24.41 25.97
CA PRO A 337 14.81 24.44 24.51
C PRO A 337 13.57 24.00 23.73
N GLY A 338 12.47 23.57 24.37
CA GLY A 338 11.28 23.07 23.66
C GLY A 338 11.45 21.61 23.20
N ASN A 339 10.78 21.26 22.09
CA ASN A 339 10.79 19.89 21.56
C ASN A 339 12.03 19.62 20.71
N LEU A 340 12.72 18.50 20.95
CA LEU A 340 13.98 18.15 20.28
C LEU A 340 14.06 16.66 19.97
N ARG A 341 14.88 16.29 18.98
CA ARG A 341 15.31 14.92 18.70
C ARG A 341 16.62 14.61 19.42
N VAL A 342 16.54 14.01 20.60
CA VAL A 342 17.70 13.70 21.45
C VAL A 342 17.89 12.20 21.71
N ASP A 343 16.88 11.39 21.42
CA ASP A 343 16.85 9.95 21.61
C ASP A 343 16.98 9.19 20.30
N TYR A 344 17.82 8.16 20.27
CA TYR A 344 18.20 7.49 19.03
C TYR A 344 18.21 5.97 19.16
N VAL A 345 17.73 5.32 18.10
CA VAL A 345 17.91 3.89 17.79
C VAL A 345 18.42 3.80 16.35
N LEU A 346 19.69 3.43 16.17
CA LEU A 346 20.40 3.54 14.90
C LEU A 346 21.05 2.18 14.54
N PRO A 347 20.41 1.36 13.70
CA PRO A 347 20.94 0.07 13.29
C PRO A 347 22.10 0.19 12.28
N SER A 348 22.91 -0.86 12.17
CA SER A 348 23.97 -0.97 11.17
C SER A 348 23.41 -1.11 9.74
N GLN A 349 24.20 -0.73 8.74
CA GLN A 349 23.79 -0.72 7.32
C GLN A 349 23.33 -2.09 6.77
N ASP A 350 23.74 -3.19 7.39
CA ASP A 350 23.35 -4.56 7.00
C ASP A 350 22.02 -5.01 7.63
N LEU A 351 21.40 -4.19 8.47
CA LEU A 351 20.08 -4.40 9.04
C LEU A 351 19.07 -3.47 8.35
N ALA A 352 18.12 -4.06 7.63
CA ALA A 352 17.04 -3.32 6.99
C ALA A 352 16.03 -2.86 8.05
N ILE A 353 15.62 -1.59 7.98
CA ILE A 353 14.57 -1.04 8.84
C ILE A 353 13.21 -1.41 8.23
N THR A 354 12.37 -2.10 9.00
CA THR A 354 11.06 -2.58 8.53
C THR A 354 9.92 -1.68 9.02
N ASP A 355 10.09 -1.08 10.19
CA ASP A 355 9.17 -0.10 10.78
C ASP A 355 9.94 0.73 11.82
N ALA A 356 9.50 1.94 12.12
CA ALA A 356 10.15 2.83 13.07
C ALA A 356 9.20 3.95 13.53
N GLN A 357 9.06 4.12 14.85
CA GLN A 357 8.19 5.17 15.40
C GLN A 357 8.73 5.76 16.70
N VAL A 358 8.20 6.93 17.03
CA VAL A 358 8.29 7.54 18.36
C VAL A 358 6.92 7.35 19.02
N PHE A 359 6.89 6.83 20.25
CA PHE A 359 5.66 6.75 21.04
C PHE A 359 5.32 8.14 21.57
N TRP A 360 4.69 8.95 20.73
CA TRP A 360 4.12 10.24 21.06
C TRP A 360 2.75 10.34 20.40
N PRO A 361 1.68 9.87 21.07
CA PRO A 361 0.31 10.04 20.58
C PRO A 361 -0.08 11.53 20.53
N ALA A 362 -0.97 11.90 19.60
CA ALA A 362 -1.56 13.24 19.53
C ALA A 362 -2.55 13.47 20.68
N GLN A 363 -2.89 14.73 21.00
CA GLN A 363 -3.73 15.06 22.16
C GLN A 363 -5.13 14.39 22.16
N ASP A 364 -5.70 14.11 21.00
CA ASP A 364 -7.01 13.45 20.83
C ASP A 364 -6.95 11.93 20.95
N ASP A 365 -5.76 11.33 20.94
CA ASP A 365 -5.55 9.91 21.16
C ASP A 365 -5.72 9.55 22.66
N PRO A 366 -6.48 8.49 23.00
CA PRO A 366 -6.66 8.05 24.39
C PRO A 366 -5.37 7.74 25.17
N LEU A 367 -4.26 7.49 24.47
CA LEU A 367 -2.95 7.20 25.04
C LEU A 367 -2.14 8.47 25.35
N PHE A 368 -2.60 9.67 24.95
CA PHE A 368 -1.93 10.94 25.27
C PHE A 368 -1.69 11.11 26.77
N ARG A 369 -2.58 10.60 27.62
CA ARG A 369 -2.42 10.59 29.09
C ARG A 369 -1.12 9.96 29.60
N LEU A 370 -0.44 9.16 28.79
CA LEU A 370 0.81 8.49 29.15
C LEU A 370 2.03 9.38 28.95
N VAL A 371 1.95 10.38 28.06
CA VAL A 371 3.04 11.29 27.74
C VAL A 371 2.75 12.71 28.25
N GLY A 372 1.52 13.19 28.07
CA GLY A 372 1.05 14.50 28.55
C GLY A 372 1.81 15.71 27.99
N ASP A 373 1.38 16.90 28.41
CA ASP A 373 2.18 18.13 28.34
C ASP A 373 2.80 18.39 29.72
N PHE A 374 3.84 19.22 29.79
CA PHE A 374 4.49 19.59 31.05
C PHE A 374 3.51 20.30 32.01
N ASP A 375 3.35 19.75 33.22
CA ASP A 375 2.66 20.39 34.34
C ASP A 375 3.57 20.40 35.57
N PRO A 376 4.01 21.58 36.08
CA PRO A 376 4.88 21.65 37.27
C PRO A 376 4.23 21.08 38.55
N ASN A 377 2.92 20.83 38.55
CA ASN A 377 2.20 20.18 39.64
C ASN A 377 2.18 18.65 39.52
N PHE A 378 2.77 18.08 38.47
CA PHE A 378 2.83 16.64 38.25
C PHE A 378 4.16 16.06 38.74
N PRO A 379 4.27 15.58 39.99
CA PRO A 379 5.50 14.96 40.49
C PRO A 379 5.78 13.59 39.81
N PRO A 380 7.05 13.14 39.73
CA PRO A 380 8.24 13.82 40.22
C PRO A 380 8.85 14.86 39.27
N GLU A 381 8.63 14.75 37.95
CA GLU A 381 9.38 15.50 36.91
C GLU A 381 8.51 16.33 35.94
N GLY A 382 7.23 16.53 36.25
CA GLY A 382 6.31 17.37 35.47
C GLY A 382 5.55 16.66 34.35
N PHE A 383 5.87 15.39 34.07
CA PHE A 383 5.20 14.57 33.07
C PHE A 383 4.64 13.26 33.67
N PRO A 384 3.57 12.69 33.08
CA PRO A 384 3.04 11.36 33.43
C PRO A 384 4.07 10.23 33.43
N SER A 385 4.97 10.20 32.45
CA SER A 385 6.02 9.19 32.32
C SER A 385 7.41 9.82 32.35
N SER A 386 7.77 10.59 31.32
CA SER A 386 9.04 11.28 31.16
C SER A 386 8.87 12.50 30.24
N ASP A 387 9.80 13.44 30.31
CA ASP A 387 10.03 14.48 29.30
C ASP A 387 10.53 13.91 27.97
N HIS A 388 11.09 12.71 27.96
CA HIS A 388 11.45 11.94 26.76
C HIS A 388 10.32 11.01 26.29
N ARG A 389 10.47 10.49 25.08
CA ARG A 389 9.53 9.56 24.42
C ARG A 389 10.27 8.29 24.05
N LEU A 390 9.57 7.15 24.12
CA LEU A 390 10.14 5.88 23.67
C LEU A 390 10.31 5.90 22.15
N VAL A 391 11.53 5.66 21.68
CA VAL A 391 11.87 5.55 20.25
C VAL A 391 12.16 4.09 19.93
N TRP A 392 11.64 3.56 18.83
CA TRP A 392 11.92 2.19 18.42
C TRP A 392 12.07 2.03 16.91
N VAL A 393 12.80 0.98 16.53
CA VAL A 393 13.05 0.57 15.16
C VAL A 393 12.96 -0.96 15.08
N ASP A 394 12.16 -1.45 14.14
CA ASP A 394 12.12 -2.86 13.76
C ASP A 394 13.17 -3.13 12.70
N VAL A 395 13.98 -4.15 12.92
CA VAL A 395 15.07 -4.51 12.01
C VAL A 395 14.99 -5.95 11.54
N HIS A 396 15.46 -6.16 10.32
CA HIS A 396 15.53 -7.46 9.69
C HIS A 396 16.85 -7.65 8.94
N ASP A 397 17.37 -8.89 8.89
CA ASP A 397 18.55 -9.23 8.10
C ASP A 397 18.12 -9.59 6.66
N PRO A 398 18.32 -8.72 5.65
CA PRO A 398 17.82 -8.93 4.29
C PRO A 398 18.44 -10.14 3.57
N ARG A 399 19.49 -10.76 4.15
CA ARG A 399 20.03 -12.04 3.68
C ARG A 399 19.12 -13.24 4.02
N ARG A 400 18.03 -13.03 4.75
CA ARG A 400 17.02 -14.04 5.09
C ARG A 400 15.67 -13.60 4.54
N PRO A 401 15.27 -14.03 3.33
CA PRO A 401 14.04 -13.59 2.70
C PRO A 401 12.81 -13.72 3.61
N LEU A 402 11.97 -12.68 3.65
CA LEU A 402 10.62 -12.78 4.20
C LEU A 402 9.70 -13.27 3.09
N PRO A 403 9.22 -14.52 3.08
CA PRO A 403 8.57 -15.12 1.91
C PRO A 403 7.29 -14.41 1.43
N ASN A 404 6.73 -13.51 2.24
CA ASN A 404 5.46 -12.83 2.00
C ASN A 404 5.60 -11.31 1.80
N SER A 405 6.82 -10.80 1.59
CA SER A 405 7.00 -9.36 1.34
C SER A 405 6.69 -8.95 -0.10
N LEU A 406 6.65 -9.90 -1.04
CA LEU A 406 6.08 -9.72 -2.39
C LEU A 406 4.68 -10.34 -2.47
N LEU A 407 3.64 -9.52 -2.57
CA LEU A 407 2.24 -9.98 -2.61
C LEU A 407 1.83 -10.51 -3.98
N GLY A 408 2.44 -9.98 -5.04
CA GLY A 408 2.16 -10.41 -6.40
C GLY A 408 3.11 -9.76 -7.40
N VAL A 409 3.18 -10.37 -8.58
CA VAL A 409 3.88 -9.81 -9.74
C VAL A 409 3.00 -10.00 -10.96
N ALA A 410 3.07 -9.06 -11.91
CA ALA A 410 2.25 -9.11 -13.10
C ALA A 410 3.02 -8.58 -14.32
N SER A 411 2.56 -9.00 -15.49
CA SER A 411 2.87 -8.34 -16.77
C SER A 411 1.59 -7.78 -17.37
N GLY A 412 1.71 -6.75 -18.19
CA GLY A 412 0.55 -6.14 -18.82
C GLY A 412 0.91 -5.13 -19.89
N ASP A 413 -0.12 -4.68 -20.61
CA ASP A 413 0.05 -3.80 -21.76
C ASP A 413 1.09 -4.34 -22.78
N THR A 414 1.22 -5.67 -22.84
CA THR A 414 2.19 -6.34 -23.69
C THR A 414 1.82 -6.13 -25.15
N ASN A 415 2.76 -5.58 -25.92
CA ASN A 415 2.68 -5.50 -27.38
C ASN A 415 3.90 -6.17 -28.00
N GLN A 416 4.00 -6.11 -29.33
CA GLN A 416 5.06 -6.80 -30.09
C GLN A 416 6.49 -6.46 -29.63
N THR A 417 6.71 -5.32 -28.99
CA THR A 417 8.05 -4.83 -28.66
C THR A 417 8.23 -4.33 -27.23
N SER A 418 7.18 -4.37 -26.40
CA SER A 418 7.25 -3.91 -25.02
C SER A 418 6.27 -4.61 -24.09
N THR A 419 6.57 -4.57 -22.80
CA THR A 419 5.66 -4.95 -21.70
C THR A 419 5.81 -3.95 -20.56
N VAL A 420 4.77 -3.84 -19.73
CA VAL A 420 4.89 -3.35 -18.35
C VAL A 420 5.09 -4.56 -17.44
N LEU A 421 6.01 -4.46 -16.49
CA LEU A 421 6.10 -5.37 -15.36
C LEU A 421 5.71 -4.61 -14.09
N TRP A 422 4.97 -5.29 -13.22
CA TRP A 422 4.40 -4.75 -12.00
C TRP A 422 4.72 -5.67 -10.83
N ALA A 423 4.92 -5.10 -9.65
CA ALA A 423 5.07 -5.86 -8.42
C ALA A 423 4.60 -5.07 -7.21
N TRP A 424 4.03 -5.78 -6.24
CA TRP A 424 3.66 -5.19 -4.96
C TRP A 424 4.53 -5.73 -3.83
N SER A 425 5.42 -4.87 -3.34
CA SER A 425 6.27 -5.11 -2.17
C SER A 425 5.65 -4.45 -0.94
N THR A 426 5.48 -5.20 0.14
CA THR A 426 5.11 -4.65 1.47
C THR A 426 6.32 -4.09 2.22
N PHE A 427 7.49 -4.07 1.57
CA PHE A 427 8.72 -3.51 2.10
C PHE A 427 9.16 -2.30 1.29
N THR A 428 9.57 -1.25 1.99
CA THR A 428 10.26 -0.11 1.40
C THR A 428 11.69 -0.49 1.01
N GLY A 429 12.22 0.20 0.01
CA GLY A 429 13.55 -0.02 -0.55
C GLY A 429 13.52 -0.51 -1.99
N ASN A 430 14.69 -0.94 -2.48
CA ASN A 430 14.87 -1.30 -3.88
C ASN A 430 14.17 -2.61 -4.26
N VAL A 431 13.26 -2.53 -5.23
CA VAL A 431 12.69 -3.68 -5.94
C VAL A 431 13.36 -3.79 -7.31
N LYS A 432 13.98 -4.94 -7.57
CA LYS A 432 14.68 -5.25 -8.82
C LYS A 432 13.81 -6.12 -9.71
N PHE A 433 13.60 -5.68 -10.94
CA PHE A 433 12.97 -6.43 -12.03
C PHE A 433 14.04 -6.93 -12.99
N GLU A 434 14.01 -8.21 -13.35
CA GLU A 434 14.91 -8.84 -14.31
C GLU A 434 14.08 -9.63 -15.33
N PHE A 435 14.47 -9.64 -16.61
CA PHE A 435 13.82 -10.50 -17.60
C PHE A 435 14.82 -11.31 -18.44
N SER A 436 14.35 -12.45 -18.92
CA SER A 436 15.10 -13.50 -19.59
C SER A 436 14.23 -14.21 -20.63
N ILE A 437 14.83 -14.90 -21.60
CA ILE A 437 14.12 -15.89 -22.44
C ILE A 437 14.29 -17.32 -21.91
N PHE A 438 15.11 -17.49 -20.88
CA PHE A 438 15.34 -18.76 -20.18
C PHE A 438 14.63 -18.73 -18.82
N PRO A 439 13.79 -19.74 -18.52
CA PRO A 439 13.00 -19.77 -17.27
C PRO A 439 13.86 -19.91 -16.01
N ASP A 440 15.10 -20.39 -16.14
CA ASP A 440 16.05 -20.53 -15.04
C ASP A 440 16.95 -19.29 -14.84
N PHE A 441 16.73 -18.23 -15.63
CA PHE A 441 17.48 -16.97 -15.58
C PHE A 441 19.00 -17.17 -15.73
N GLN A 442 19.45 -18.17 -16.49
CA GLN A 442 20.86 -18.35 -16.83
C GLN A 442 21.50 -17.13 -17.48
N TYR A 443 20.71 -16.34 -18.22
CA TYR A 443 21.14 -15.08 -18.82
C TYR A 443 20.05 -14.02 -18.66
N ILE A 444 20.41 -12.88 -18.08
CA ILE A 444 19.51 -11.74 -17.90
C ILE A 444 19.66 -10.80 -19.10
N PHE A 445 18.58 -10.59 -19.84
CA PHE A 445 18.56 -9.72 -21.03
C PHE A 445 18.40 -8.24 -20.67
N GLY A 446 17.75 -7.96 -19.54
CA GLY A 446 17.65 -6.62 -18.99
C GLY A 446 17.16 -6.64 -17.56
N TYR A 447 17.40 -5.53 -16.86
CA TYR A 447 16.91 -5.32 -15.51
C TYR A 447 16.58 -3.84 -15.29
N ASN A 448 15.74 -3.57 -14.31
CA ASN A 448 15.45 -2.24 -13.80
C ASN A 448 15.30 -2.30 -12.27
N THR A 449 15.51 -1.19 -11.58
CA THR A 449 15.36 -1.12 -10.12
C THR A 449 14.56 0.11 -9.77
N VAL A 450 13.50 -0.07 -9.00
CA VAL A 450 12.63 0.99 -8.51
C VAL A 450 12.67 0.98 -7.00
N ASN A 451 12.79 2.16 -6.39
CA ASN A 451 12.75 2.29 -4.95
C ASN A 451 11.28 2.44 -4.49
N VAL A 452 10.79 1.47 -3.72
CA VAL A 452 9.50 1.54 -3.04
C VAL A 452 9.65 2.46 -1.84
N THR A 453 8.95 3.59 -1.85
CA THR A 453 8.90 4.53 -0.71
C THR A 453 7.64 4.38 0.13
N ASP A 454 6.61 3.75 -0.44
CA ASP A 454 5.33 3.47 0.20
C ASP A 454 4.97 2.00 -0.05
N PRO A 455 4.98 1.12 0.96
CA PRO A 455 4.71 -0.30 0.80
C PRO A 455 3.23 -0.59 0.50
N THR A 456 2.36 0.42 0.59
CA THR A 456 0.94 0.32 0.22
C THR A 456 0.72 0.60 -1.26
N VAL A 457 1.74 0.99 -2.02
CA VAL A 457 1.61 1.30 -3.45
C VAL A 457 2.50 0.35 -4.26
N PRO A 458 1.93 -0.43 -5.19
CA PRO A 458 2.72 -1.23 -6.10
C PRO A 458 3.65 -0.39 -7.00
N VAL A 459 4.69 -1.01 -7.53
CA VAL A 459 5.63 -0.38 -8.46
C VAL A 459 5.61 -1.06 -9.82
N LYS A 460 5.85 -0.28 -10.87
CA LYS A 460 5.89 -0.76 -12.25
C LYS A 460 7.09 -0.24 -13.03
N VAL A 461 7.51 -1.00 -14.03
CA VAL A 461 8.56 -0.66 -14.99
C VAL A 461 8.17 -1.06 -16.39
N SER A 462 8.47 -0.22 -17.38
CA SER A 462 8.28 -0.55 -18.79
C SER A 462 9.58 -1.06 -19.40
N PHE A 463 9.51 -2.18 -20.12
CA PHE A 463 10.61 -2.71 -20.93
C PHE A 463 10.24 -2.63 -22.40
N GLY A 464 11.11 -2.04 -23.22
CA GLY A 464 10.98 -1.96 -24.67
C GLY A 464 12.08 -2.70 -25.42
N GLY A 465 12.00 -2.72 -26.75
CA GLY A 465 12.99 -3.40 -27.60
C GLY A 465 12.91 -4.93 -27.56
N LEU A 466 11.76 -5.48 -27.16
CA LEU A 466 11.50 -6.91 -27.14
C LEU A 466 11.33 -7.45 -28.56
N THR A 467 11.60 -8.74 -28.73
CA THR A 467 11.43 -9.45 -30.02
C THR A 467 10.01 -9.96 -30.13
N PRO A 468 9.26 -9.65 -31.21
CA PRO A 468 7.90 -10.16 -31.41
C PRO A 468 7.83 -11.70 -31.42
N GLY A 469 6.70 -12.26 -30.95
CA GLY A 469 6.46 -13.71 -30.92
C GLY A 469 7.29 -14.48 -29.87
N GLN A 470 8.02 -13.78 -29.01
CA GLN A 470 8.93 -14.38 -28.04
C GLN A 470 8.28 -14.47 -26.65
N THR A 471 8.39 -15.64 -26.03
CA THR A 471 8.11 -15.85 -24.60
C THR A 471 9.28 -15.33 -23.76
N TYR A 472 8.95 -14.55 -22.74
CA TYR A 472 9.87 -14.01 -21.76
C TYR A 472 9.46 -14.47 -20.36
N TYR A 473 10.45 -14.69 -19.51
CA TYR A 473 10.32 -14.93 -18.09
C TYR A 473 10.88 -13.73 -17.35
N TYR A 474 10.21 -13.29 -16.30
CA TYR A 474 10.68 -12.21 -15.46
C TYR A 474 10.74 -12.62 -13.99
N ARG A 475 11.66 -12.01 -13.27
CA ARG A 475 11.89 -12.22 -11.85
C ARG A 475 11.92 -10.87 -11.16
N VAL A 476 11.22 -10.78 -10.05
CA VAL A 476 11.23 -9.62 -9.17
C VAL A 476 11.87 -10.01 -7.86
N THR A 477 12.73 -9.15 -7.33
CA THR A 477 13.33 -9.29 -6.00
C THR A 477 13.13 -8.01 -5.21
N ASP A 478 12.48 -8.07 -4.05
CA ASP A 478 12.27 -6.90 -3.20
C ASP A 478 13.43 -6.63 -2.24
N ALA A 479 13.31 -5.56 -1.46
CA ALA A 479 14.31 -5.15 -0.49
C ALA A 479 14.44 -6.12 0.70
N ALA A 480 13.39 -6.92 0.98
CA ALA A 480 13.40 -7.97 1.99
C ALA A 480 14.01 -9.29 1.46
N GLY A 481 14.33 -9.36 0.17
CA GLY A 481 14.93 -10.52 -0.48
C GLY A 481 13.93 -11.58 -0.96
N ALA A 482 12.62 -11.31 -0.90
CA ALA A 482 11.61 -12.17 -1.51
C ALA A 482 11.77 -12.15 -3.02
N VAL A 483 11.51 -13.31 -3.64
CA VAL A 483 11.63 -13.49 -5.08
C VAL A 483 10.34 -14.06 -5.62
N ALA A 484 9.78 -13.40 -6.64
CA ALA A 484 8.64 -13.90 -7.40
C ALA A 484 8.99 -13.92 -8.89
N THR A 485 8.41 -14.86 -9.62
CA THR A 485 8.64 -15.05 -11.06
C THR A 485 7.32 -15.08 -11.80
N GLY A 486 7.33 -14.57 -13.03
CA GLY A 486 6.22 -14.73 -13.96
C GLY A 486 6.71 -14.84 -15.40
N GLN A 487 5.77 -14.89 -16.32
CA GLN A 487 6.03 -14.98 -17.76
C GLN A 487 5.04 -14.14 -18.56
N PHE A 488 5.42 -13.82 -19.79
CA PHE A 488 4.55 -13.23 -20.79
C PHE A 488 5.05 -13.59 -22.20
N GLN A 489 4.18 -13.47 -23.20
CA GLN A 489 4.56 -13.62 -24.60
C GLN A 489 4.25 -12.33 -25.37
N THR A 490 5.24 -11.84 -26.09
CA THR A 490 5.01 -10.74 -27.04
C THR A 490 4.22 -11.26 -28.24
N PRO A 491 3.21 -10.52 -28.72
CA PRO A 491 2.43 -10.89 -29.90
C PRO A 491 3.29 -11.15 -31.15
N ASN A 492 2.80 -12.04 -32.02
CA ASN A 492 3.44 -12.36 -33.28
C ASN A 492 3.45 -11.16 -34.25
N PRO A 493 4.44 -11.06 -35.15
CA PRO A 493 4.47 -10.06 -36.21
C PRO A 493 3.36 -10.31 -37.26
N LEU A 494 2.94 -9.27 -37.99
CA LEU A 494 1.79 -9.28 -38.92
C LEU A 494 1.88 -10.29 -40.08
N ASP A 495 3.03 -10.91 -40.33
CA ASP A 495 3.21 -11.93 -41.35
C ASP A 495 2.97 -13.36 -40.83
N VAL A 496 2.78 -13.53 -39.53
CA VAL A 496 2.56 -14.81 -38.86
C VAL A 496 1.08 -15.02 -38.53
N GLN A 497 0.59 -16.23 -38.80
CA GLN A 497 -0.73 -16.72 -38.38
C GLN A 497 -0.50 -17.92 -37.47
N ALA A 498 -0.86 -17.80 -36.20
CA ALA A 498 -0.57 -18.80 -35.17
C ALA A 498 -1.73 -19.01 -34.19
N GLY A 499 -2.91 -18.45 -34.49
CA GLY A 499 -4.03 -18.44 -33.57
C GLY A 499 -3.83 -17.47 -32.42
N LEU A 500 -4.84 -17.36 -31.57
CA LEU A 500 -4.81 -16.54 -30.37
C LEU A 500 -5.81 -17.11 -29.36
N ARG A 501 -5.39 -17.20 -28.10
CA ARG A 501 -6.30 -17.48 -26.99
C ARG A 501 -6.22 -16.39 -25.94
N PHE A 502 -7.36 -15.87 -25.49
CA PHE A 502 -7.42 -14.85 -24.43
C PHE A 502 -8.69 -14.96 -23.60
N GLY A 503 -8.68 -14.38 -22.39
CA GLY A 503 -9.82 -14.36 -21.46
C GLY A 503 -10.33 -12.95 -21.18
N VAL A 504 -11.62 -12.83 -20.85
CA VAL A 504 -12.28 -11.54 -20.56
C VAL A 504 -13.30 -11.71 -19.43
N THR A 505 -13.35 -10.74 -18.52
CA THR A 505 -14.42 -10.57 -17.53
C THR A 505 -14.46 -9.12 -17.02
N GLY A 506 -15.62 -8.69 -16.50
CA GLY A 506 -15.81 -7.44 -15.76
C GLY A 506 -16.37 -7.66 -14.35
N ASP A 507 -16.80 -6.57 -13.72
CA ASP A 507 -17.70 -6.52 -12.56
C ASP A 507 -17.19 -7.31 -11.33
N TRP A 508 -16.33 -6.63 -10.55
CA TRP A 508 -15.58 -7.19 -9.43
C TRP A 508 -16.07 -6.62 -8.07
N GLN A 509 -17.39 -6.48 -7.91
CA GLN A 509 -18.03 -5.84 -6.74
C GLN A 509 -17.64 -6.45 -5.40
N GLN A 510 -17.33 -7.74 -5.41
CA GLN A 510 -16.88 -8.39 -4.20
C GLN A 510 -15.40 -8.17 -3.99
N ALA A 511 -15.05 -7.77 -2.77
CA ALA A 511 -13.76 -8.16 -2.23
C ALA A 511 -13.57 -9.68 -2.42
N PRO A 512 -12.34 -10.18 -2.69
CA PRO A 512 -12.05 -11.59 -2.90
C PRO A 512 -12.76 -12.54 -1.89
N PRO A 513 -12.96 -13.82 -2.21
CA PRO A 513 -12.32 -14.58 -3.28
C PRO A 513 -13.11 -14.60 -4.60
N PHE A 514 -12.41 -14.83 -5.73
CA PHE A 514 -12.99 -15.01 -7.07
C PHE A 514 -12.83 -16.45 -7.59
N PRO A 515 -13.55 -17.45 -7.03
CA PRO A 515 -13.43 -18.85 -7.45
C PRO A 515 -13.91 -19.10 -8.89
N SER A 516 -14.68 -18.17 -9.46
CA SER A 516 -15.07 -18.12 -10.89
C SER A 516 -13.88 -18.12 -11.84
N LEU A 517 -12.71 -17.67 -11.38
CA LEU A 517 -11.47 -17.56 -12.16
C LEU A 517 -10.46 -18.67 -11.86
N SER A 518 -10.79 -19.63 -11.00
CA SER A 518 -9.85 -20.65 -10.49
C SER A 518 -9.28 -21.60 -11.54
N ASN A 519 -9.79 -21.56 -12.77
CA ASN A 519 -9.27 -22.35 -13.89
C ASN A 519 -8.57 -21.51 -14.96
N ALA A 520 -8.51 -20.17 -14.83
CA ALA A 520 -8.11 -19.28 -15.92
C ALA A 520 -6.59 -19.31 -16.19
N ASP A 521 -5.77 -19.43 -15.16
CA ASP A 521 -4.31 -19.55 -15.25
C ASP A 521 -3.85 -20.86 -15.93
N GLU A 522 -4.70 -21.89 -15.91
CA GLU A 522 -4.43 -23.18 -16.56
C GLU A 522 -4.70 -23.19 -18.08
N ARG A 523 -5.15 -22.07 -18.66
CA ARG A 523 -5.70 -22.02 -20.04
C ARG A 523 -4.72 -21.60 -21.12
N ASP A 524 -3.49 -21.24 -20.74
CA ASP A 524 -2.44 -20.78 -21.65
C ASP A 524 -2.90 -19.55 -22.46
N LEU A 525 -3.40 -18.54 -21.74
CA LEU A 525 -3.93 -17.32 -22.33
C LEU A 525 -2.78 -16.38 -22.72
N ALA A 526 -2.85 -15.79 -23.91
CA ALA A 526 -1.92 -14.73 -24.32
C ALA A 526 -2.08 -13.48 -23.46
N PHE A 527 -3.33 -13.16 -23.13
CA PHE A 527 -3.68 -12.10 -22.17
C PHE A 527 -5.05 -12.35 -21.52
N PHE A 528 -5.29 -11.65 -20.42
CA PHE A 528 -6.58 -11.56 -19.75
C PHE A 528 -7.01 -10.09 -19.66
N LEU A 529 -8.23 -9.79 -20.12
CA LEU A 529 -8.78 -8.45 -20.13
C LEU A 529 -9.74 -8.27 -18.94
N LYS A 530 -9.43 -7.29 -18.09
CA LYS A 530 -10.33 -6.76 -17.05
C LYS A 530 -11.13 -5.61 -17.64
N LEU A 531 -12.42 -5.85 -17.82
CA LEU A 531 -13.31 -4.96 -18.56
C LEU A 531 -14.18 -4.15 -17.59
N GLY A 532 -13.58 -3.14 -16.97
CA GLY A 532 -14.32 -2.25 -16.08
C GLY A 532 -14.66 -2.82 -14.72
N ASP A 533 -15.17 -1.96 -13.84
CA ASP A 533 -15.66 -2.32 -12.50
C ASP A 533 -14.66 -3.17 -11.70
N THR A 534 -13.38 -2.84 -11.87
CA THR A 534 -12.26 -3.55 -11.27
C THR A 534 -12.18 -3.35 -9.77
N ILE A 535 -12.93 -2.38 -9.24
CA ILE A 535 -13.31 -2.13 -7.86
C ILE A 535 -14.71 -1.53 -7.83
N TYR A 536 -15.33 -1.49 -6.66
CA TYR A 536 -16.53 -0.68 -6.39
C TYR A 536 -16.21 0.35 -5.31
N ALA A 537 -15.89 1.56 -5.78
CA ALA A 537 -15.47 2.68 -4.94
C ALA A 537 -16.62 3.27 -4.12
N ASP A 538 -17.85 3.01 -4.53
CA ASP A 538 -19.12 3.57 -4.07
C ASP A 538 -20.02 2.54 -3.37
N THR A 539 -19.41 1.47 -2.87
CA THR A 539 -20.04 0.45 -2.02
C THR A 539 -19.17 0.16 -0.81
N GLU A 540 -19.74 -0.24 0.33
CA GLU A 540 -18.96 -0.66 1.51
C GLU A 540 -18.32 -2.04 1.27
N THR A 541 -17.04 -2.20 1.63
CA THR A 541 -16.34 -3.51 1.57
C THR A 541 -15.58 -3.79 2.86
N PRO A 542 -15.16 -5.05 3.12
CA PRO A 542 -14.41 -5.40 4.33
C PRO A 542 -13.13 -4.58 4.57
N ALA A 543 -12.44 -4.13 3.52
CA ALA A 543 -11.24 -3.31 3.65
C ALA A 543 -11.51 -1.85 4.07
N LEU A 544 -12.72 -1.33 3.84
CA LEU A 544 -13.13 0.04 4.22
C LEU A 544 -14.51 0.05 4.90
N PRO A 545 -14.61 -0.47 6.14
CA PRO A 545 -15.90 -0.55 6.85
C PRO A 545 -16.47 0.85 7.14
N GLY A 546 -17.77 1.01 6.90
CA GLY A 546 -18.50 2.27 7.07
C GLY A 546 -18.27 3.32 5.98
N VAL A 547 -17.46 3.04 4.96
CA VAL A 547 -17.23 3.92 3.81
C VAL A 547 -18.06 3.43 2.63
N THR A 548 -19.13 4.15 2.30
CA THR A 548 -19.99 3.84 1.14
C THR A 548 -19.64 4.64 -0.11
N GLN A 549 -18.65 5.54 -0.03
CA GLN A 549 -18.13 6.29 -1.18
C GLN A 549 -16.68 6.68 -0.87
N SER A 550 -15.76 6.21 -1.69
CA SER A 550 -14.35 6.61 -1.65
C SER A 550 -14.22 8.03 -2.17
N ARG A 551 -13.45 8.86 -1.46
CA ARG A 551 -13.29 10.30 -1.74
C ARG A 551 -11.84 10.77 -1.71
N THR A 552 -10.94 9.91 -1.23
CA THR A 552 -9.51 10.20 -1.11
C THR A 552 -8.69 9.14 -1.83
N LEU A 553 -7.51 9.54 -2.32
CA LEU A 553 -6.53 8.63 -2.93
C LEU A 553 -6.24 7.41 -2.05
N SER A 554 -6.17 7.57 -0.73
CA SER A 554 -5.94 6.46 0.20
C SER A 554 -7.09 5.44 0.21
N GLU A 555 -8.34 5.91 0.10
CA GLU A 555 -9.52 5.02 0.04
C GLU A 555 -9.56 4.29 -1.30
N PHE A 556 -9.36 4.99 -2.43
CA PHE A 556 -9.28 4.35 -3.75
C PHE A 556 -8.17 3.30 -3.81
N ARG A 557 -6.98 3.61 -3.29
CA ARG A 557 -5.88 2.63 -3.18
C ARG A 557 -6.24 1.43 -2.34
N THR A 558 -6.94 1.63 -1.21
CA THR A 558 -7.37 0.52 -0.34
C THR A 558 -8.33 -0.42 -1.05
N LYS A 559 -9.26 0.11 -1.86
CA LYS A 559 -10.16 -0.68 -2.71
C LYS A 559 -9.41 -1.48 -3.78
N GLN A 560 -8.47 -0.84 -4.47
CA GLN A 560 -7.65 -1.52 -5.48
C GLN A 560 -6.80 -2.64 -4.86
N ALA A 561 -6.21 -2.37 -3.68
CA ALA A 561 -5.48 -3.34 -2.87
C ALA A 561 -6.32 -4.55 -2.48
N GLU A 562 -7.57 -4.35 -2.08
CA GLU A 562 -8.48 -5.41 -1.66
C GLU A 562 -8.68 -6.45 -2.75
N ASN A 563 -8.93 -6.02 -4.00
CA ASN A 563 -9.24 -6.92 -5.11
C ASN A 563 -8.05 -7.77 -5.59
N VAL A 564 -6.81 -7.40 -5.27
CA VAL A 564 -5.62 -8.22 -5.59
C VAL A 564 -5.07 -8.98 -4.37
N SER A 565 -5.76 -8.90 -3.22
CA SER A 565 -5.35 -9.52 -1.96
C SER A 565 -5.95 -10.93 -1.77
N GLU A 566 -5.38 -11.69 -0.83
CA GLU A 566 -5.92 -12.99 -0.43
C GLU A 566 -7.06 -12.84 0.58
N ARG A 567 -8.16 -13.59 0.38
CA ARG A 567 -9.23 -13.72 1.37
C ARG A 567 -9.65 -15.18 1.49
N PHE A 568 -9.79 -15.65 2.73
CA PHE A 568 -10.06 -17.07 3.05
C PHE A 568 -9.06 -18.07 2.43
N GLY A 569 -7.80 -17.67 2.23
CA GLY A 569 -6.76 -18.54 1.69
C GLY A 569 -6.79 -18.73 0.17
N LEU A 570 -7.60 -17.94 -0.56
CA LEU A 570 -7.68 -17.98 -2.02
C LEU A 570 -7.35 -16.61 -2.63
N ASN A 571 -6.42 -16.59 -3.58
CA ASN A 571 -6.12 -15.46 -4.45
C ASN A 571 -5.93 -16.00 -5.88
N THR A 572 -7.02 -16.06 -6.65
CA THR A 572 -7.01 -16.56 -8.04
C THR A 572 -6.30 -15.61 -9.00
N LEU A 573 -6.18 -14.33 -8.66
CA LEU A 573 -5.48 -13.36 -9.49
C LEU A 573 -3.96 -13.50 -9.41
N LYS A 574 -3.41 -14.00 -8.31
CA LYS A 574 -1.97 -14.13 -8.13
C LYS A 574 -1.31 -14.99 -9.21
N ASP A 575 -1.85 -16.18 -9.45
CA ASP A 575 -1.31 -17.12 -10.43
C ASP A 575 -1.65 -16.70 -11.88
N LEU A 576 -2.85 -16.13 -12.08
CA LEU A 576 -3.24 -15.54 -13.36
C LEU A 576 -2.30 -14.39 -13.76
N TYR A 577 -2.03 -13.44 -12.86
CA TYR A 577 -1.16 -12.29 -13.11
C TYR A 577 0.29 -12.70 -13.38
N ALA A 578 0.78 -13.74 -12.69
CA ALA A 578 2.13 -14.24 -12.89
C ALA A 578 2.29 -15.00 -14.22
N SER A 579 1.23 -15.62 -14.73
CA SER A 579 1.27 -16.47 -15.93
C SER A 579 0.82 -15.78 -17.22
N THR A 580 0.00 -14.73 -17.10
CA THR A 580 -0.76 -14.14 -18.21
C THR A 580 -0.62 -12.61 -18.21
N SER A 581 -0.45 -12.02 -19.40
CA SER A 581 -0.41 -10.55 -19.54
C SER A 581 -1.80 -9.94 -19.30
N ILE A 582 -1.88 -8.81 -18.62
CA ILE A 582 -3.16 -8.16 -18.31
C ILE A 582 -3.39 -6.93 -19.20
N PHE A 583 -4.63 -6.80 -19.69
CA PHE A 583 -5.20 -5.52 -20.12
C PHE A 583 -6.28 -5.10 -19.13
N ALA A 584 -6.41 -3.82 -18.88
CA ALA A 584 -7.44 -3.28 -18.01
C ALA A 584 -7.94 -1.93 -18.56
N THR A 585 -9.22 -1.68 -18.40
CA THR A 585 -9.86 -0.37 -18.57
C THR A 585 -10.84 -0.14 -17.44
N ILE A 586 -11.32 1.10 -17.31
CA ILE A 586 -12.32 1.48 -16.31
C ILE A 586 -13.74 1.28 -16.86
N ASP A 587 -14.69 1.19 -15.95
CA ASP A 587 -16.08 1.54 -16.13
C ASP A 587 -16.45 2.60 -15.08
N ASP A 588 -17.68 2.62 -14.56
CA ASP A 588 -18.13 3.67 -13.65
C ASP A 588 -17.74 3.43 -12.19
N HIS A 589 -17.80 2.20 -11.69
CA HIS A 589 -17.57 1.91 -10.28
C HIS A 589 -16.11 2.08 -9.81
N GLU A 590 -15.17 2.34 -10.73
CA GLU A 590 -13.86 2.90 -10.37
C GLU A 590 -13.95 4.24 -9.62
N LEU A 591 -15.02 5.00 -9.81
CA LEU A 591 -15.23 6.32 -9.22
C LEU A 591 -16.58 6.41 -8.48
N VAL A 592 -17.68 6.30 -9.23
CA VAL A 592 -19.06 6.33 -8.72
C VAL A 592 -20.00 5.86 -9.82
N ASP A 593 -21.03 5.11 -9.44
CA ASP A 593 -22.09 4.62 -10.34
C ASP A 593 -22.52 5.66 -11.37
N ASN A 594 -22.55 5.24 -12.63
CA ASN A 594 -23.01 6.01 -13.77
C ASN A 594 -22.27 7.34 -14.01
N PHE A 595 -21.03 7.57 -13.58
CA PHE A 595 -20.40 8.89 -13.83
C PHE A 595 -20.20 9.20 -15.33
N ALA A 596 -20.22 10.48 -15.70
CA ALA A 596 -19.95 10.96 -17.06
C ALA A 596 -18.80 11.96 -17.08
N GLY A 597 -17.61 11.50 -17.47
CA GLY A 597 -16.36 12.28 -17.39
C GLY A 597 -16.36 13.56 -18.22
N GLY A 598 -17.00 13.54 -19.39
CA GLY A 598 -17.13 14.70 -20.29
C GLY A 598 -18.31 15.63 -19.98
N ALA A 599 -19.05 15.38 -18.90
CA ALA A 599 -20.11 16.25 -18.39
C ALA A 599 -19.57 17.26 -17.37
N ALA A 600 -20.31 18.34 -17.10
CA ALA A 600 -19.99 19.22 -15.99
C ALA A 600 -20.28 18.53 -14.64
N PRO A 601 -19.56 18.83 -13.55
CA PRO A 601 -19.78 18.25 -12.20
C PRO A 601 -21.22 18.17 -11.70
N GLY A 602 -22.10 19.11 -12.08
CA GLY A 602 -23.52 19.10 -11.68
C GLY A 602 -24.48 18.42 -12.67
N GLU A 603 -23.95 17.86 -13.76
CA GLU A 603 -24.71 17.17 -14.82
C GLU A 603 -24.41 15.66 -14.85
N SER A 604 -23.32 15.22 -14.20
CA SER A 604 -23.01 13.81 -13.97
C SER A 604 -23.66 13.31 -12.68
N PRO A 605 -24.10 12.04 -12.61
CA PRO A 605 -24.34 11.36 -11.33
C PRO A 605 -23.11 11.41 -10.43
N ASP A 606 -23.32 11.66 -9.13
CA ASP A 606 -22.26 11.86 -8.13
C ASP A 606 -22.59 11.25 -6.76
N ALA A 607 -23.59 10.36 -6.72
CA ALA A 607 -24.09 9.69 -5.53
C ALA A 607 -23.83 8.18 -5.62
N PRO A 608 -23.57 7.50 -4.49
CA PRO A 608 -23.30 6.07 -4.48
C PRO A 608 -24.53 5.26 -4.90
N ASP A 609 -24.30 4.09 -5.52
CA ASP A 609 -25.34 3.15 -5.93
C ASP A 609 -26.30 2.77 -4.77
N ILE A 610 -25.74 2.58 -3.57
CA ILE A 610 -26.51 2.24 -2.37
C ILE A 610 -26.49 3.37 -1.34
N GLY A 611 -27.66 3.99 -1.15
CA GLY A 611 -27.91 5.03 -0.15
C GLY A 611 -28.09 6.41 -0.77
N SER A 612 -28.29 7.45 0.05
CA SER A 612 -28.21 8.83 -0.41
C SER A 612 -27.14 9.57 0.35
N SER A 613 -26.13 10.08 -0.34
CA SER A 613 -25.14 10.99 0.26
C SER A 613 -25.65 12.42 0.14
N PRO A 614 -25.74 13.21 1.23
CA PRO A 614 -26.03 14.63 1.13
C PRO A 614 -24.84 15.44 0.59
N ASP A 615 -23.65 14.84 0.53
CA ASP A 615 -22.41 15.49 0.15
C ASP A 615 -22.04 15.11 -1.30
N PRO A 616 -22.08 16.05 -2.26
CA PRO A 616 -21.73 15.77 -3.65
C PRO A 616 -20.27 15.30 -3.78
N LEU A 617 -19.98 14.39 -4.73
CA LEU A 617 -18.61 13.92 -4.97
C LEU A 617 -17.81 14.97 -5.75
N PHE A 618 -18.42 15.58 -6.77
CA PHE A 618 -17.77 16.53 -7.67
C PHE A 618 -18.02 17.98 -7.21
N THR A 619 -17.11 18.49 -6.39
CA THR A 619 -17.22 19.83 -5.80
C THR A 619 -16.31 20.88 -6.44
N ASP A 620 -15.40 20.45 -7.31
CA ASP A 620 -14.42 21.30 -7.97
C ASP A 620 -15.07 22.23 -9.01
N ALA A 621 -14.60 23.48 -9.08
CA ALA A 621 -15.06 24.47 -10.06
C ALA A 621 -14.34 24.31 -11.41
N VAL A 622 -14.46 23.13 -12.01
CA VAL A 622 -13.84 22.73 -13.28
C VAL A 622 -14.88 22.56 -14.39
N ARG A 623 -14.43 22.36 -15.63
CA ARG A 623 -15.32 22.25 -16.78
C ARG A 623 -15.92 20.86 -16.91
N TYR A 624 -15.12 19.83 -16.68
CA TYR A 624 -15.52 18.44 -16.88
C TYR A 624 -15.26 17.61 -15.61
N VAL A 625 -16.01 16.52 -15.42
CA VAL A 625 -15.80 15.61 -14.29
C VAL A 625 -14.41 14.98 -14.34
N ASN A 626 -13.87 14.74 -15.54
CA ASN A 626 -12.52 14.23 -15.71
C ASN A 626 -11.41 15.21 -15.28
N ASP A 627 -11.73 16.49 -15.03
CA ASP A 627 -10.82 17.47 -14.43
C ASP A 627 -10.91 17.50 -12.88
N THR A 628 -11.83 16.75 -12.27
CA THR A 628 -12.08 16.82 -10.83
C THR A 628 -11.00 16.09 -10.03
N ARG A 629 -10.80 16.52 -8.79
CA ARG A 629 -9.84 15.86 -7.90
C ARG A 629 -10.21 14.39 -7.65
N ALA A 630 -11.49 14.10 -7.48
CA ALA A 630 -11.97 12.74 -7.23
C ALA A 630 -11.66 11.80 -8.40
N TYR A 631 -11.92 12.24 -9.63
CA TYR A 631 -11.56 11.49 -10.83
C TYR A 631 -10.05 11.26 -10.90
N GLU A 632 -9.23 12.31 -10.73
CA GLU A 632 -7.77 12.18 -10.84
C GLU A 632 -7.16 11.26 -9.78
N GLU A 633 -7.65 11.33 -8.54
CA GLU A 633 -7.23 10.43 -7.46
C GLU A 633 -7.66 8.98 -7.73
N ALA A 634 -8.88 8.74 -8.26
CA ALA A 634 -9.37 7.42 -8.62
C ALA A 634 -8.54 6.80 -9.77
N LEU A 635 -8.30 7.55 -10.85
CA LEU A 635 -7.54 7.07 -12.00
C LEU A 635 -6.04 6.92 -11.70
N GLN A 636 -5.51 7.72 -10.77
CA GLN A 636 -4.18 7.48 -10.23
C GLN A 636 -4.12 6.11 -9.55
N ALA A 637 -5.05 5.81 -8.63
CA ALA A 637 -5.08 4.51 -7.96
C ALA A 637 -5.26 3.36 -8.96
N PHE A 638 -6.15 3.50 -9.95
CA PHE A 638 -6.32 2.52 -11.02
C PHE A 638 -5.00 2.24 -11.76
N GLN A 639 -4.31 3.29 -12.24
CA GLN A 639 -3.04 3.13 -12.95
C GLN A 639 -1.90 2.54 -12.09
N GLU A 640 -1.90 2.78 -10.78
CA GLU A 640 -0.92 2.22 -9.84
C GLU A 640 -1.11 0.70 -9.64
N TYR A 641 -2.36 0.23 -9.64
CA TYR A 641 -2.71 -1.15 -9.28
C TYR A 641 -2.92 -2.10 -10.46
N HIS A 642 -2.93 -1.60 -11.69
CA HIS A 642 -2.96 -2.42 -12.89
C HIS A 642 -1.63 -2.30 -13.67
N PRO A 643 -1.14 -3.39 -14.29
CA PRO A 643 0.12 -3.39 -15.04
C PRO A 643 -0.02 -2.73 -16.43
N ILE A 644 -0.51 -1.49 -16.46
CA ILE A 644 -0.73 -0.70 -17.68
C ILE A 644 0.26 0.46 -17.78
N ASN A 645 0.53 0.91 -19.00
CA ASN A 645 1.34 2.11 -19.25
C ASN A 645 0.55 3.37 -18.94
N ASP A 646 1.21 4.34 -18.33
CA ASP A 646 0.64 5.67 -18.13
C ASP A 646 0.84 6.48 -19.41
N ARG A 647 -0.24 6.62 -20.18
CA ARG A 647 -0.31 7.39 -21.41
C ARG A 647 -1.29 8.54 -21.24
N PHE A 648 -1.01 9.63 -21.95
CA PHE A 648 -1.84 10.82 -21.97
C PHE A 648 -2.02 11.28 -23.41
N TYR A 649 -3.22 11.76 -23.72
CA TYR A 649 -3.46 12.46 -24.97
C TYR A 649 -2.67 13.77 -24.98
N GLY A 650 -2.15 14.13 -26.15
CA GLY A 650 -1.58 15.45 -26.37
C GLY A 650 -2.67 16.50 -26.64
N GLU A 651 -2.33 17.51 -27.42
CA GLU A 651 -3.30 18.48 -27.93
C GLU A 651 -4.22 17.81 -28.98
N THR A 652 -5.46 17.50 -28.61
CA THR A 652 -6.45 16.88 -29.49
C THR A 652 -7.33 17.89 -30.23
N GLY A 653 -7.37 19.14 -29.73
CA GLY A 653 -8.33 20.16 -30.17
C GLY A 653 -9.75 19.98 -29.62
N ASP A 654 -9.94 19.07 -28.66
CA ASP A 654 -11.15 18.88 -27.89
C ASP A 654 -10.80 18.91 -26.39
N ASP A 655 -11.30 19.93 -25.68
CA ASP A 655 -11.01 20.16 -24.27
C ASP A 655 -11.42 18.97 -23.38
N ARG A 656 -12.31 18.08 -23.82
CA ARG A 656 -12.65 16.85 -23.07
C ARG A 656 -11.52 15.83 -23.03
N THR A 657 -10.59 15.87 -23.99
CA THR A 657 -9.57 14.82 -24.18
C THR A 657 -8.15 15.38 -24.17
N ALA A 658 -7.96 16.69 -24.35
CA ALA A 658 -6.63 17.28 -24.45
C ALA A 658 -5.90 17.23 -23.10
N GLY A 659 -4.74 16.57 -23.05
CA GLY A 659 -3.97 16.41 -21.81
C GLY A 659 -4.45 15.28 -20.90
N GLU A 660 -5.58 14.66 -21.22
CA GLU A 660 -6.22 13.63 -20.39
C GLU A 660 -5.53 12.27 -20.47
N ARG A 661 -5.78 11.41 -19.47
CA ARG A 661 -5.31 10.02 -19.46
C ARG A 661 -5.84 9.28 -20.68
N GLN A 662 -4.94 8.59 -21.39
CA GLN A 662 -5.27 7.77 -22.55
C GLN A 662 -5.29 6.30 -22.15
N LEU A 663 -6.46 5.77 -21.82
CA LEU A 663 -6.65 4.34 -21.56
C LEU A 663 -6.83 3.51 -22.84
N TYR A 664 -7.11 4.15 -23.98
CA TYR A 664 -7.19 3.48 -25.28
C TYR A 664 -5.95 2.64 -25.59
N ARG A 665 -6.13 1.39 -26.03
CA ARG A 665 -5.06 0.48 -26.49
C ARG A 665 -5.38 -0.09 -27.86
N TYR A 666 -4.34 -0.23 -28.68
CA TYR A 666 -4.39 -0.97 -29.94
C TYR A 666 -3.19 -1.92 -30.01
N THR A 667 -3.46 -3.22 -30.12
CA THR A 667 -2.44 -4.28 -30.22
C THR A 667 -2.85 -5.32 -31.26
N THR A 668 -1.91 -5.77 -32.09
CA THR A 668 -2.11 -6.81 -33.10
C THR A 668 -1.42 -8.11 -32.72
N TYR A 669 -2.08 -9.24 -32.96
CA TYR A 669 -1.61 -10.61 -32.71
C TYR A 669 -1.47 -11.34 -34.03
N GLY A 670 -0.35 -11.12 -34.71
CA GLY A 670 -0.13 -11.66 -36.05
C GLY A 670 -1.21 -11.22 -37.04
N LYS A 671 -1.61 -12.15 -37.91
CA LYS A 671 -2.78 -12.00 -38.79
C LYS A 671 -4.09 -12.40 -38.13
N ASP A 672 -4.02 -12.99 -36.95
CA ASP A 672 -5.16 -13.65 -36.32
C ASP A 672 -6.15 -12.61 -35.76
N ALA A 673 -5.64 -11.62 -35.02
CA ALA A 673 -6.50 -10.65 -34.34
C ALA A 673 -5.88 -9.25 -34.15
N ALA A 674 -6.76 -8.25 -34.09
CA ALA A 674 -6.49 -6.93 -33.53
C ALA A 674 -7.38 -6.71 -32.30
N MET A 675 -6.81 -6.16 -31.23
CA MET A 675 -7.51 -5.81 -29.99
C MET A 675 -7.48 -4.30 -29.79
N MET A 676 -8.66 -3.69 -29.71
CA MET A 676 -8.88 -2.31 -29.32
C MET A 676 -9.54 -2.29 -27.93
N VAL A 677 -8.87 -1.74 -26.93
CA VAL A 677 -9.45 -1.54 -25.58
C VAL A 677 -9.81 -0.08 -25.42
N LEU A 678 -11.07 0.23 -25.15
CA LEU A 678 -11.61 1.59 -25.11
C LEU A 678 -11.85 2.09 -23.68
N ASP A 679 -12.05 3.40 -23.59
CA ASP A 679 -12.56 4.12 -22.43
C ASP A 679 -13.88 4.79 -22.83
N THR A 680 -14.96 4.40 -22.18
CA THR A 680 -16.31 4.89 -22.47
C THR A 680 -16.84 5.86 -21.43
N ARG A 681 -16.14 6.05 -20.29
CA ARG A 681 -16.61 6.91 -19.19
C ARG A 681 -15.90 8.25 -19.13
N SER A 682 -14.60 8.31 -19.40
CA SER A 682 -13.79 9.52 -19.19
C SER A 682 -14.21 10.70 -20.07
N PHE A 683 -14.82 10.45 -21.23
CA PHE A 683 -15.06 11.48 -22.24
C PHE A 683 -16.53 11.64 -22.66
N ARG A 684 -17.42 10.78 -22.15
CA ARG A 684 -18.83 10.81 -22.52
C ARG A 684 -19.55 12.05 -21.99
N ASP A 685 -20.52 12.51 -22.76
CA ASP A 685 -21.46 13.54 -22.30
C ASP A 685 -22.36 13.00 -21.18
N ALA A 686 -23.12 13.88 -20.53
CA ALA A 686 -24.13 13.45 -19.55
C ALA A 686 -25.17 12.52 -20.20
N GLN A 687 -25.66 11.54 -19.43
CA GLN A 687 -26.76 10.68 -19.84
C GLN A 687 -28.04 11.47 -20.07
N LEU A 688 -28.93 10.90 -20.88
CA LEU A 688 -30.29 11.42 -20.99
C LEU A 688 -31.08 11.08 -19.72
N ALA A 689 -32.17 11.83 -19.50
CA ALA A 689 -33.15 11.38 -18.51
C ALA A 689 -33.72 10.00 -18.91
N PRO A 690 -34.01 9.12 -17.94
CA PRO A 690 -34.56 7.79 -18.22
C PRO A 690 -35.82 7.85 -19.10
N ALA A 691 -35.97 6.86 -19.98
CA ALA A 691 -37.08 6.82 -20.92
C ALA A 691 -38.46 6.68 -20.23
N ASP A 692 -39.45 7.48 -20.65
CA ASP A 692 -40.84 7.24 -20.28
C ASP A 692 -41.37 6.04 -21.06
N LEU A 693 -41.60 4.92 -20.38
CA LEU A 693 -42.08 3.68 -20.97
C LEU A 693 -43.46 3.82 -21.65
N ASN A 694 -44.27 4.81 -21.25
CA ASN A 694 -45.58 5.07 -21.88
C ASN A 694 -45.46 5.97 -23.12
N ASN A 695 -44.35 6.70 -23.26
CA ASN A 695 -44.09 7.59 -24.37
C ASN A 695 -42.58 7.69 -24.67
N PRO A 696 -42.00 6.67 -25.33
CA PRO A 696 -40.55 6.61 -25.53
C PRO A 696 -40.01 7.50 -26.66
N LEU A 697 -40.90 8.07 -27.50
CA LEU A 697 -40.51 8.86 -28.67
C LEU A 697 -39.56 10.04 -28.36
N PRO A 698 -39.74 10.83 -27.28
CA PRO A 698 -38.82 11.91 -26.94
C PRO A 698 -37.42 11.43 -26.57
N PHE A 699 -37.32 10.31 -25.84
CA PHE A 699 -36.03 9.69 -25.51
C PHE A 699 -35.34 9.24 -26.79
N LEU A 700 -36.02 8.41 -27.61
CA LEU A 700 -35.49 7.90 -28.87
C LEU A 700 -35.04 9.02 -29.81
N ALA A 701 -35.78 10.14 -29.88
CA ALA A 701 -35.38 11.30 -30.69
C ALA A 701 -34.08 11.96 -30.20
N GLN A 702 -33.89 12.07 -28.87
CA GLN A 702 -32.70 12.68 -28.27
C GLN A 702 -31.44 11.81 -28.43
N THR A 703 -31.59 10.48 -28.43
CA THR A 703 -30.45 9.56 -28.65
C THR A 703 -29.77 9.75 -30.02
N PHE A 704 -30.49 10.30 -31.01
CA PHE A 704 -29.98 10.60 -32.35
C PHE A 704 -29.44 12.02 -32.53
N ASP A 705 -29.23 12.77 -31.45
CA ASP A 705 -28.54 14.07 -31.51
C ASP A 705 -27.06 13.86 -31.88
N PRO A 706 -26.59 14.33 -33.05
CA PRO A 706 -25.22 14.09 -33.51
C PRO A 706 -24.16 14.91 -32.74
N SER A 707 -24.58 15.76 -31.80
CA SER A 707 -23.68 16.50 -30.91
C SER A 707 -23.26 15.73 -29.67
N ARG A 708 -23.95 14.63 -29.34
CA ARG A 708 -23.63 13.79 -28.18
C ARG A 708 -22.55 12.77 -28.50
N THR A 709 -21.66 12.53 -27.55
CA THR A 709 -20.56 11.56 -27.67
C THR A 709 -20.48 10.67 -26.43
N LEU A 710 -20.16 9.39 -26.63
CA LEU A 710 -19.77 8.44 -25.58
C LEU A 710 -18.24 8.34 -25.53
N LEU A 711 -17.60 8.16 -26.68
CA LEU A 711 -16.15 7.89 -26.75
C LEU A 711 -15.28 9.15 -26.70
N GLY A 712 -15.86 10.32 -26.96
CA GLY A 712 -15.10 11.51 -27.32
C GLY A 712 -14.54 11.42 -28.74
N LYS A 713 -14.42 12.58 -29.40
CA LYS A 713 -14.06 12.64 -30.82
C LYS A 713 -12.66 12.10 -31.13
N ALA A 714 -11.69 12.33 -30.25
CA ALA A 714 -10.32 11.88 -30.46
C ALA A 714 -10.25 10.35 -30.52
N GLN A 715 -10.78 9.67 -29.50
CA GLN A 715 -10.80 8.22 -29.40
C GLN A 715 -11.67 7.57 -30.50
N LEU A 716 -12.83 8.13 -30.84
CA LEU A 716 -13.64 7.62 -31.96
C LEU A 716 -12.85 7.61 -33.28
N ASN A 717 -12.04 8.65 -33.53
CA ASN A 717 -11.21 8.71 -34.73
C ASN A 717 -10.04 7.71 -34.67
N ASP A 718 -9.42 7.53 -33.51
CA ASP A 718 -8.40 6.51 -33.30
C ASP A 718 -8.96 5.09 -33.56
N LEU A 719 -10.13 4.77 -33.00
CA LEU A 719 -10.81 3.50 -33.25
C LEU A 719 -11.08 3.27 -34.74
N LYS A 720 -11.68 4.24 -35.44
CA LYS A 720 -11.97 4.10 -36.87
C LYS A 720 -10.71 3.91 -37.70
N ARG A 721 -9.65 4.65 -37.40
CA ARG A 721 -8.35 4.52 -38.06
C ARG A 721 -7.79 3.10 -37.84
N ASP A 722 -7.84 2.60 -36.61
CA ASP A 722 -7.19 1.35 -36.25
C ASP A 722 -8.00 0.14 -36.74
N LEU A 723 -9.33 0.22 -36.77
CA LEU A 723 -10.20 -0.76 -37.45
C LEU A 723 -9.88 -0.85 -38.94
N LEU A 724 -9.82 0.30 -39.62
CA LEU A 724 -9.51 0.36 -41.04
C LEU A 724 -8.08 -0.12 -41.33
N THR A 725 -7.14 0.19 -40.44
CA THR A 725 -5.74 -0.27 -40.56
C THR A 725 -5.64 -1.79 -40.37
N ALA A 726 -6.36 -2.36 -39.41
CA ALA A 726 -6.41 -3.81 -39.19
C ALA A 726 -6.97 -4.54 -40.42
N GLU A 727 -8.07 -4.02 -40.99
CA GLU A 727 -8.65 -4.52 -42.24
C GLU A 727 -7.66 -4.46 -43.40
N GLN A 728 -7.02 -3.30 -43.61
CA GLN A 728 -6.03 -3.11 -44.68
C GLN A 728 -4.80 -4.01 -44.53
N ASN A 729 -4.44 -4.39 -43.30
CA ASN A 729 -3.36 -5.32 -43.01
C ASN A 729 -3.77 -6.79 -43.20
N GLY A 730 -5.04 -7.08 -43.50
CA GLY A 730 -5.57 -8.43 -43.68
C GLY A 730 -5.62 -9.21 -42.37
N ILE A 731 -5.88 -8.54 -41.25
CA ILE A 731 -6.11 -9.18 -39.96
C ILE A 731 -7.53 -9.76 -39.93
N THR A 732 -7.65 -11.05 -39.58
CA THR A 732 -8.92 -11.77 -39.63
C THR A 732 -9.94 -11.17 -38.66
N TRP A 733 -9.66 -11.20 -37.35
CA TRP A 733 -10.60 -10.80 -36.31
C TRP A 733 -10.28 -9.42 -35.72
N LYS A 734 -11.31 -8.62 -35.44
CA LYS A 734 -11.17 -7.28 -34.84
C LYS A 734 -12.02 -7.22 -33.58
N PHE A 735 -11.37 -7.20 -32.42
CA PHE A 735 -12.03 -7.13 -31.12
C PHE A 735 -12.04 -5.69 -30.61
N VAL A 736 -13.22 -5.19 -30.25
CA VAL A 736 -13.44 -3.86 -29.69
C VAL A 736 -14.00 -4.03 -28.30
N ALA A 737 -13.15 -3.90 -27.28
CA ALA A 737 -13.56 -3.98 -25.89
C ALA A 737 -14.09 -2.63 -25.41
N VAL A 738 -15.36 -2.62 -25.00
CA VAL A 738 -16.12 -1.48 -24.50
C VAL A 738 -16.74 -1.90 -23.16
N PRO A 739 -16.55 -1.16 -22.06
CA PRO A 739 -17.18 -1.49 -20.78
C PRO A 739 -18.70 -1.71 -20.87
N GLU A 740 -19.42 -0.76 -21.46
CA GLU A 740 -20.87 -0.83 -21.60
C GLU A 740 -21.30 -1.47 -22.93
N PRO A 741 -22.39 -2.25 -22.96
CA PRO A 741 -22.86 -2.91 -24.18
C PRO A 741 -23.23 -1.97 -25.33
N ILE A 742 -22.78 -2.34 -26.53
CA ILE A 742 -23.17 -1.70 -27.80
C ILE A 742 -24.43 -2.31 -28.41
N GLN A 743 -24.85 -3.51 -28.04
CA GLN A 743 -26.08 -4.10 -28.56
C GLN A 743 -27.34 -3.36 -28.06
N ASN A 744 -28.45 -3.51 -28.78
CA ASN A 744 -29.71 -2.90 -28.36
C ASN A 744 -30.51 -3.87 -27.48
N PHE A 745 -30.93 -3.41 -26.29
CA PHE A 745 -31.80 -4.19 -25.39
C PHE A 745 -33.20 -3.58 -25.23
N GLY A 746 -33.41 -2.37 -25.74
CA GLY A 746 -34.64 -1.62 -25.55
C GLY A 746 -34.43 -0.37 -24.70
N ILE A 747 -35.50 0.32 -24.33
CA ILE A 747 -35.45 1.65 -23.70
C ILE A 747 -35.26 1.65 -22.17
N VAL A 748 -35.31 0.49 -21.52
CA VAL A 748 -35.15 0.40 -20.06
C VAL A 748 -33.66 0.53 -19.72
N ASN A 749 -33.30 1.52 -18.89
CA ASN A 749 -31.93 1.88 -18.53
C ASN A 749 -31.01 2.13 -19.75
N ALA A 750 -31.59 2.58 -20.85
CA ALA A 750 -30.87 2.76 -22.11
C ALA A 750 -29.99 4.02 -22.12
N GLU A 751 -30.24 4.95 -21.21
CA GLU A 751 -29.59 6.25 -21.11
C GLU A 751 -28.08 6.18 -20.89
N ASP A 752 -27.61 5.13 -20.21
CA ASP A 752 -26.19 4.93 -19.87
C ASP A 752 -25.40 4.20 -20.96
N ARG A 753 -26.08 3.36 -21.74
CA ARG A 753 -25.49 2.52 -22.79
C ARG A 753 -25.31 3.26 -24.11
N PHE A 754 -24.70 2.61 -25.10
CA PHE A 754 -24.65 3.11 -26.48
C PHE A 754 -26.02 3.41 -27.10
N GLU A 755 -27.12 2.81 -26.62
CA GLU A 755 -28.49 3.18 -27.00
C GLU A 755 -28.81 4.63 -26.67
N GLY A 756 -28.31 5.13 -25.53
CA GLY A 756 -28.38 6.52 -25.13
C GLY A 756 -27.66 7.42 -26.14
N TYR A 757 -26.59 6.94 -26.78
CA TYR A 757 -25.74 7.67 -27.72
C TYR A 757 -25.90 7.15 -29.16
N ALA A 758 -27.14 6.84 -29.56
CA ALA A 758 -27.46 6.16 -30.81
C ALA A 758 -26.87 6.82 -32.08
N ALA A 759 -26.66 8.14 -32.09
CA ALA A 759 -26.02 8.84 -33.20
C ALA A 759 -24.56 8.37 -33.42
N GLU A 760 -23.75 8.37 -32.36
CA GLU A 760 -22.34 7.95 -32.42
C GLU A 760 -22.23 6.43 -32.61
N ARG A 761 -23.10 5.65 -31.96
CA ARG A 761 -23.26 4.21 -32.20
C ARG A 761 -23.52 3.91 -33.68
N THR A 762 -24.45 4.64 -34.29
CA THR A 762 -24.78 4.53 -35.71
C THR A 762 -23.60 4.94 -36.57
N GLU A 763 -22.90 6.01 -36.22
CA GLU A 763 -21.71 6.47 -36.94
C GLU A 763 -20.61 5.40 -36.97
N LEU A 764 -20.38 4.70 -35.85
CA LEU A 764 -19.39 3.63 -35.75
C LEU A 764 -19.80 2.38 -36.54
N LEU A 765 -21.01 1.85 -36.31
CA LEU A 765 -21.49 0.64 -37.01
C LEU A 765 -21.63 0.87 -38.52
N LYS A 766 -22.10 2.05 -38.93
CA LYS A 766 -22.13 2.44 -40.34
C LYS A 766 -20.74 2.58 -40.93
N PHE A 767 -19.75 3.07 -40.17
CA PHE A 767 -18.37 3.13 -40.65
C PHE A 767 -17.81 1.74 -40.92
N ILE A 768 -18.08 0.76 -40.04
CA ILE A 768 -17.69 -0.64 -40.23
C ILE A 768 -18.33 -1.19 -41.52
N ASP A 769 -19.65 -1.00 -41.69
CA ASP A 769 -20.40 -1.46 -42.86
C ASP A 769 -19.95 -0.78 -44.17
N ASP A 770 -19.87 0.55 -44.21
CA ASP A 770 -19.46 1.33 -45.39
C ASP A 770 -18.07 0.96 -45.90
N ASN A 771 -17.18 0.53 -45.00
CA ASN A 771 -15.81 0.15 -45.33
C ASN A 771 -15.62 -1.36 -45.50
N ASN A 772 -16.69 -2.17 -45.37
CA ASN A 772 -16.64 -3.63 -45.41
C ASN A 772 -15.57 -4.21 -44.46
N ILE A 773 -15.56 -3.74 -43.21
CA ILE A 773 -14.64 -4.23 -42.20
C ILE A 773 -15.26 -5.49 -41.59
N ASP A 774 -14.75 -6.65 -41.97
CA ASP A 774 -15.36 -7.93 -41.63
C ASP A 774 -14.92 -8.47 -40.25
N ASN A 775 -15.67 -9.42 -39.68
CA ASN A 775 -15.29 -10.16 -38.47
C ASN A 775 -15.00 -9.26 -37.24
N VAL A 776 -15.85 -8.25 -37.03
CA VAL A 776 -15.76 -7.35 -35.87
C VAL A 776 -16.58 -7.91 -34.71
N ILE A 777 -15.97 -7.94 -33.52
CA ILE A 777 -16.58 -8.42 -32.29
C ILE A 777 -16.45 -7.35 -31.22
N PHE A 778 -17.56 -6.95 -30.63
CA PHE A 778 -17.56 -6.11 -29.44
C PHE A 778 -17.54 -6.99 -28.19
N LEU A 779 -16.75 -6.58 -27.19
CA LEU A 779 -16.62 -7.27 -25.91
C LEU A 779 -17.09 -6.31 -24.82
N ALA A 780 -18.05 -6.73 -23.98
CA ALA A 780 -18.68 -5.87 -22.97
C ALA A 780 -18.80 -6.50 -21.58
N GLY A 781 -18.95 -5.65 -20.55
CA GLY A 781 -19.23 -5.97 -19.14
C GLY A 781 -20.55 -5.32 -18.68
N ASP A 782 -20.57 -4.70 -17.49
CA ASP A 782 -21.63 -3.86 -16.90
C ASP A 782 -22.94 -4.59 -16.55
N PHE A 783 -23.40 -5.49 -17.43
CA PHE A 783 -24.72 -6.11 -17.28
C PHE A 783 -24.79 -7.17 -16.21
N HIS A 784 -23.67 -7.68 -15.67
CA HIS A 784 -23.65 -8.79 -14.72
C HIS A 784 -24.24 -10.10 -15.29
N GLY A 785 -24.02 -10.36 -16.58
CA GLY A 785 -24.46 -11.59 -17.24
C GLY A 785 -23.92 -11.75 -18.66
N THR A 786 -23.85 -12.98 -19.15
CA THR A 786 -23.38 -13.27 -20.51
C THR A 786 -24.51 -13.19 -21.52
N LEU A 787 -24.35 -12.34 -22.55
CA LEU A 787 -25.33 -12.09 -23.61
C LEU A 787 -24.59 -11.95 -24.95
N VAL A 788 -25.00 -12.71 -25.95
CA VAL A 788 -24.42 -12.64 -27.31
C VAL A 788 -25.50 -12.26 -28.31
N ASN A 789 -25.23 -11.23 -29.10
CA ASN A 789 -26.20 -10.74 -30.07
C ASN A 789 -25.55 -10.16 -31.32
N ASN A 790 -26.24 -10.29 -32.44
CA ASN A 790 -25.87 -9.64 -33.69
C ASN A 790 -26.11 -8.12 -33.60
N LEU A 791 -25.28 -7.32 -34.27
CA LEU A 791 -25.38 -5.87 -34.23
C LEU A 791 -26.07 -5.31 -35.47
N THR A 792 -27.13 -4.56 -35.24
CA THR A 792 -27.83 -3.77 -36.26
C THR A 792 -27.82 -2.29 -35.89
N TYR A 793 -27.99 -1.42 -36.87
CA TYR A 793 -28.13 0.03 -36.67
C TYR A 793 -29.29 0.62 -37.48
N GLN A 794 -29.68 1.85 -37.19
CA GLN A 794 -30.73 2.57 -37.92
C GLN A 794 -30.30 4.02 -38.14
N LEU A 795 -30.74 4.65 -39.23
CA LEU A 795 -30.31 6.02 -39.58
C LEU A 795 -31.09 7.12 -38.82
N ALA A 796 -32.22 6.78 -38.23
CA ALA A 796 -33.04 7.65 -37.42
C ALA A 796 -33.99 6.80 -36.54
N PRO A 797 -34.62 7.39 -35.51
CA PRO A 797 -35.56 6.66 -34.65
C PRO A 797 -36.68 5.97 -35.43
N GLY A 798 -36.89 4.68 -35.18
CA GLY A 798 -37.97 3.88 -35.77
C GLY A 798 -37.82 3.59 -37.26
N GLN A 799 -36.65 3.86 -37.86
CA GLN A 799 -36.34 3.40 -39.21
C GLN A 799 -35.99 1.90 -39.21
N PRO A 800 -36.10 1.21 -40.36
CA PRO A 800 -35.69 -0.19 -40.46
C PRO A 800 -34.23 -0.39 -40.02
N GLN A 801 -34.00 -1.48 -39.29
CA GLN A 801 -32.66 -1.92 -38.91
C GLN A 801 -31.86 -2.36 -40.13
N ILE A 802 -30.62 -1.90 -40.22
CA ILE A 802 -29.59 -2.28 -41.18
C ILE A 802 -28.66 -3.25 -40.46
N ALA A 803 -28.50 -4.44 -41.02
CA ALA A 803 -27.65 -5.47 -40.45
C ALA A 803 -26.18 -5.18 -40.72
N THR A 804 -25.34 -5.49 -39.74
CA THR A 804 -23.89 -5.56 -39.92
C THR A 804 -23.45 -7.03 -39.86
N ASN A 805 -22.19 -7.30 -40.15
CA ASN A 805 -21.57 -8.59 -39.86
C ASN A 805 -20.80 -8.59 -38.53
N ALA A 806 -21.08 -7.61 -37.66
CA ALA A 806 -20.51 -7.53 -36.33
C ALA A 806 -21.47 -8.12 -35.29
N PHE A 807 -20.92 -8.70 -34.22
CA PHE A 807 -21.68 -9.12 -33.04
C PHE A 807 -21.01 -8.65 -31.77
N GLU A 808 -21.75 -8.72 -30.68
CA GLU A 808 -21.24 -8.47 -29.34
C GLU A 808 -21.29 -9.71 -28.47
N VAL A 809 -20.30 -9.84 -27.60
CA VAL A 809 -20.27 -10.78 -26.46
C VAL A 809 -20.14 -9.95 -25.18
N VAL A 810 -21.23 -9.82 -24.44
CA VAL A 810 -21.22 -9.32 -23.06
C VAL A 810 -20.79 -10.48 -22.16
N THR A 811 -19.85 -10.23 -21.27
CA THR A 811 -19.27 -11.23 -20.36
C THR A 811 -19.93 -11.16 -18.99
N GLY A 812 -19.96 -12.29 -18.28
CA GLY A 812 -20.48 -12.34 -16.92
C GLY A 812 -19.54 -11.70 -15.89
N PRO A 813 -20.04 -11.44 -14.67
CA PRO A 813 -19.28 -10.80 -13.62
C PRO A 813 -18.30 -11.79 -12.99
N ALA A 814 -17.12 -11.32 -12.57
CA ALA A 814 -16.21 -12.13 -11.79
C ALA A 814 -16.85 -12.53 -10.45
N ALA A 815 -17.50 -11.57 -9.77
CA ALA A 815 -18.38 -11.80 -8.62
C ALA A 815 -19.19 -10.54 -8.28
N PHE A 816 -20.50 -10.67 -8.00
CA PHE A 816 -21.39 -9.53 -7.75
C PHE A 816 -22.51 -9.83 -6.73
N PHE A 817 -22.46 -9.30 -5.50
CA PHE A 817 -23.36 -9.72 -4.40
C PHE A 817 -24.78 -9.19 -4.52
N ASP A 818 -24.99 -8.02 -5.11
CA ASP A 818 -26.32 -7.38 -5.15
C ASP A 818 -27.24 -7.91 -6.25
N GLY A 819 -26.75 -8.83 -7.07
CA GLY A 819 -27.55 -9.69 -7.95
C GLY A 819 -27.06 -9.75 -9.39
N VAL A 820 -27.02 -10.96 -9.94
CA VAL A 820 -26.81 -11.23 -11.38
C VAL A 820 -27.94 -10.65 -12.25
N PHE A 821 -27.62 -10.33 -13.51
CA PHE A 821 -28.52 -9.67 -14.48
C PHE A 821 -29.93 -10.24 -14.47
N GLY A 822 -30.07 -11.57 -14.57
CA GLY A 822 -31.37 -12.22 -14.70
C GLY A 822 -32.30 -11.90 -13.52
N ARG A 823 -31.76 -11.88 -12.29
CA ARG A 823 -32.54 -11.51 -11.11
C ARG A 823 -32.97 -10.04 -11.15
N ALA A 824 -32.07 -9.13 -11.52
CA ALA A 824 -32.37 -7.70 -11.64
C ALA A 824 -33.48 -7.44 -12.67
N VAL A 825 -33.41 -8.07 -13.84
CA VAL A 825 -34.45 -8.00 -14.88
C VAL A 825 -35.80 -8.45 -14.35
N VAL A 826 -35.87 -9.57 -13.63
CA VAL A 826 -37.15 -10.06 -13.08
C VAL A 826 -37.68 -9.12 -11.99
N ASP A 827 -36.81 -8.59 -11.11
CA ASP A 827 -37.20 -7.65 -10.05
C ASP A 827 -37.76 -6.34 -10.64
N ILE A 828 -37.08 -5.77 -11.63
CA ILE A 828 -37.54 -4.57 -12.36
C ILE A 828 -38.85 -4.85 -13.10
N SER A 829 -38.93 -5.98 -13.82
CA SER A 829 -40.12 -6.36 -14.59
C SER A 829 -41.34 -6.58 -13.69
N THR A 830 -41.13 -7.11 -12.48
CA THR A 830 -42.20 -7.27 -11.49
C THR A 830 -42.67 -5.90 -10.97
N ARG A 831 -41.73 -5.01 -10.64
CA ARG A 831 -42.01 -3.66 -10.10
C ARG A 831 -42.72 -2.75 -11.12
N THR A 832 -42.36 -2.87 -12.39
CA THR A 832 -42.93 -2.10 -13.50
C THR A 832 -44.23 -2.71 -14.05
N GLY A 833 -44.57 -3.93 -13.64
CA GLY A 833 -45.77 -4.65 -14.10
C GLY A 833 -45.64 -5.28 -15.48
N LEU A 834 -44.41 -5.41 -16.01
CA LEU A 834 -44.11 -6.14 -17.26
C LEU A 834 -44.40 -7.63 -17.12
N ILE A 835 -44.25 -8.21 -15.92
CA ILE A 835 -44.64 -9.59 -15.62
C ILE A 835 -45.60 -9.66 -14.43
N THR A 836 -46.47 -10.67 -14.43
CA THR A 836 -47.43 -10.92 -13.34
C THR A 836 -46.78 -11.67 -12.17
N ALA A 837 -47.46 -11.68 -11.01
CA ALA A 837 -47.03 -12.46 -9.85
C ALA A 837 -46.94 -13.97 -10.16
N GLU A 838 -47.80 -14.49 -11.03
CA GLU A 838 -47.76 -15.88 -11.50
C GLU A 838 -46.53 -16.15 -12.36
N GLN A 839 -46.18 -15.24 -13.28
CA GLN A 839 -44.95 -15.34 -14.08
C GLN A 839 -43.70 -15.29 -13.20
N ARG A 840 -43.67 -14.42 -12.17
CA ARG A 840 -42.60 -14.41 -11.18
C ARG A 840 -42.49 -15.73 -10.41
N ALA A 841 -43.63 -16.28 -9.99
CA ALA A 841 -43.67 -17.55 -9.28
C ALA A 841 -43.20 -18.71 -10.17
N PHE A 842 -43.51 -18.67 -11.46
CA PHE A 842 -43.01 -19.61 -12.45
C PHE A 842 -41.49 -19.52 -12.60
N TYR A 843 -40.95 -18.32 -12.86
CA TYR A 843 -39.50 -18.08 -12.93
C TYR A 843 -38.75 -18.61 -11.70
N ASN A 844 -39.28 -18.36 -10.49
CA ASN A 844 -38.63 -18.82 -9.25
C ASN A 844 -38.54 -20.37 -9.14
N GLN A 845 -39.43 -21.12 -9.83
CA GLN A 845 -39.42 -22.59 -9.86
C GLN A 845 -38.48 -23.18 -10.92
N LEU A 846 -38.06 -22.38 -11.90
CA LEU A 846 -37.15 -22.83 -12.94
C LEU A 846 -35.74 -23.06 -12.38
N PRO A 847 -35.04 -24.12 -12.83
CA PRO A 847 -33.63 -24.35 -12.51
C PRO A 847 -32.72 -23.33 -13.23
N ILE A 848 -31.47 -23.23 -12.79
CA ILE A 848 -30.38 -22.65 -13.59
C ILE A 848 -29.70 -23.83 -14.29
N ALA A 849 -30.05 -24.06 -15.55
CA ALA A 849 -29.60 -25.24 -16.29
C ALA A 849 -29.45 -24.93 -17.79
N PRO A 850 -28.48 -24.06 -18.17
CA PRO A 850 -28.32 -23.61 -19.55
C PRO A 850 -28.34 -24.79 -20.53
N ASP A 851 -29.25 -24.74 -21.50
CA ASP A 851 -29.39 -25.72 -22.55
C ASP A 851 -29.37 -25.06 -23.95
N SER A 852 -29.40 -25.88 -24.99
CA SER A 852 -29.25 -25.41 -26.38
C SER A 852 -30.55 -25.06 -27.08
N ASP A 853 -31.69 -25.25 -26.42
CA ASP A 853 -32.96 -24.89 -27.00
C ASP A 853 -33.38 -23.48 -26.56
N SER A 854 -34.64 -23.12 -26.72
CA SER A 854 -35.16 -21.84 -26.21
C SER A 854 -36.56 -22.05 -25.65
N LEU A 855 -36.86 -23.29 -25.25
CA LEU A 855 -38.09 -23.69 -24.60
C LEU A 855 -37.94 -23.27 -23.16
N MET A 856 -38.71 -22.28 -22.74
CA MET A 856 -38.72 -21.71 -21.39
C MET A 856 -38.87 -22.77 -20.27
N ASN A 857 -37.75 -23.40 -19.94
CA ASN A 857 -37.63 -24.55 -19.06
C ASN A 857 -36.53 -24.34 -17.99
N ASP A 858 -35.68 -23.34 -18.19
CA ASP A 858 -34.75 -22.79 -17.20
C ASP A 858 -34.92 -21.26 -17.04
N ARG A 859 -34.19 -20.69 -16.08
CA ARG A 859 -34.25 -19.25 -15.78
C ARG A 859 -33.65 -18.36 -16.87
N ASP A 860 -32.60 -18.80 -17.56
CA ASP A 860 -31.94 -18.03 -18.60
C ASP A 860 -32.87 -17.89 -19.82
N ASP A 861 -33.58 -18.96 -20.21
CA ASP A 861 -34.61 -18.92 -21.26
C ASP A 861 -35.72 -17.91 -20.95
N PHE A 862 -36.18 -17.88 -19.69
CA PHE A 862 -37.23 -16.96 -19.27
C PHE A 862 -36.79 -15.50 -19.48
N ILE A 863 -35.53 -15.19 -19.14
CA ILE A 863 -34.96 -13.85 -19.37
C ILE A 863 -34.80 -13.58 -20.87
N LYS A 864 -34.29 -14.54 -21.64
CA LYS A 864 -34.14 -14.42 -23.09
C LYS A 864 -35.48 -14.07 -23.75
N GLN A 865 -36.57 -14.74 -23.39
CA GLN A 865 -37.89 -14.44 -23.95
C GLN A 865 -38.35 -13.01 -23.60
N LEU A 866 -38.11 -12.53 -22.37
CA LEU A 866 -38.42 -11.13 -22.01
C LEU A 866 -37.62 -10.12 -22.84
N LEU A 867 -36.32 -10.37 -23.07
CA LEU A 867 -35.49 -9.49 -23.89
C LEU A 867 -35.90 -9.52 -25.37
N VAL A 868 -36.25 -10.69 -25.89
CA VAL A 868 -36.79 -10.85 -27.26
C VAL A 868 -38.11 -10.09 -27.42
N GLU A 869 -39.00 -10.15 -26.42
CA GLU A 869 -40.23 -9.34 -26.43
C GLU A 869 -39.93 -7.84 -26.47
N GLN A 870 -38.95 -7.36 -25.70
CA GLN A 870 -38.57 -5.94 -25.71
C GLN A 870 -37.95 -5.49 -27.04
N THR A 871 -36.97 -6.24 -27.56
CA THR A 871 -36.30 -5.93 -28.83
C THR A 871 -37.29 -5.92 -30.00
N ASN A 872 -38.26 -6.84 -30.01
CA ASN A 872 -39.31 -6.89 -31.02
C ASN A 872 -40.19 -5.63 -31.07
N LEU A 873 -40.42 -4.94 -29.95
CA LEU A 873 -41.24 -3.72 -29.91
C LEU A 873 -40.64 -2.57 -30.72
N LEU A 874 -39.31 -2.55 -30.85
CA LEU A 874 -38.56 -1.51 -31.56
C LEU A 874 -38.03 -1.99 -32.92
N GLY A 875 -38.33 -3.24 -33.29
CA GLY A 875 -37.84 -3.88 -34.50
C GLY A 875 -36.34 -4.17 -34.49
N TYR A 876 -35.74 -4.31 -33.31
CA TYR A 876 -34.34 -4.67 -33.12
C TYR A 876 -34.11 -6.17 -33.38
N ASP A 877 -32.85 -6.53 -33.63
CA ASP A 877 -32.48 -7.94 -33.80
C ASP A 877 -32.74 -8.70 -32.48
N PRO A 878 -33.43 -9.86 -32.51
CA PRO A 878 -33.66 -10.67 -31.32
C PRO A 878 -32.34 -11.16 -30.71
N ILE A 879 -32.27 -11.22 -29.38
CA ILE A 879 -31.08 -11.72 -28.66
C ILE A 879 -30.68 -13.13 -29.14
N GLY A 880 -29.43 -13.25 -29.59
CA GLY A 880 -28.81 -14.50 -30.04
C GLY A 880 -28.17 -14.35 -31.43
N LEU A 881 -27.58 -15.44 -31.93
CA LEU A 881 -27.08 -15.52 -33.32
C LEU A 881 -27.87 -16.52 -34.19
N ASN A 882 -28.99 -17.04 -33.70
CA ASN A 882 -29.74 -18.14 -34.31
C ASN A 882 -31.18 -17.79 -34.72
N ASN A 883 -31.66 -16.57 -34.45
CA ASN A 883 -33.01 -16.10 -34.77
C ASN A 883 -33.02 -14.64 -35.24
N ASN A 884 -32.00 -14.27 -36.01
CA ASN A 884 -31.79 -12.90 -36.44
C ASN A 884 -32.90 -12.41 -37.39
N LEU A 885 -33.01 -11.09 -37.57
CA LEU A 885 -33.89 -10.52 -38.58
C LEU A 885 -33.52 -11.04 -39.98
N PRO A 886 -34.47 -11.08 -40.93
CA PRO A 886 -34.22 -11.62 -42.27
C PRO A 886 -33.04 -10.97 -43.03
N GLN A 887 -32.74 -9.71 -42.75
CA GLN A 887 -31.60 -8.99 -43.35
C GLN A 887 -30.25 -9.29 -42.67
N ALA A 888 -30.27 -9.87 -41.47
CA ALA A 888 -29.09 -10.24 -40.68
C ALA A 888 -28.80 -11.75 -40.70
N ASP A 889 -29.79 -12.57 -41.05
CA ASP A 889 -29.67 -14.02 -41.08
C ASP A 889 -28.54 -14.49 -42.01
N GLY A 890 -27.63 -15.30 -41.47
CA GLY A 890 -26.48 -15.85 -42.19
C GLY A 890 -25.29 -14.90 -42.43
N LEU A 891 -25.35 -13.62 -41.99
CA LEU A 891 -24.18 -12.72 -42.05
C LEU A 891 -23.08 -13.16 -41.08
N ILE A 892 -23.46 -13.76 -39.95
CA ILE A 892 -22.57 -14.32 -38.95
C ILE A 892 -22.74 -15.83 -38.97
N GLN A 893 -21.68 -16.56 -39.35
CA GLN A 893 -21.71 -18.01 -39.46
C GLN A 893 -21.40 -18.66 -38.10
N ALA A 894 -22.33 -18.54 -37.16
CA ALA A 894 -22.22 -19.08 -35.82
C ALA A 894 -22.87 -20.47 -35.69
N ASN A 895 -22.25 -21.34 -34.90
CA ASN A 895 -22.76 -22.66 -34.55
C ASN A 895 -22.69 -22.84 -33.03
N LEU A 896 -23.86 -22.93 -32.38
CA LEU A 896 -23.99 -23.18 -30.95
C LEU A 896 -23.58 -24.62 -30.64
N LEU A 897 -22.65 -24.80 -29.69
CA LEU A 897 -22.09 -26.10 -29.31
C LEU A 897 -22.64 -26.61 -27.99
N GLN A 898 -22.82 -25.72 -27.00
CA GLN A 898 -23.33 -26.05 -25.67
C GLN A 898 -23.98 -24.83 -25.01
N GLY A 899 -25.03 -25.05 -24.21
CA GLY A 899 -25.78 -23.97 -23.56
C GLY A 899 -26.44 -23.07 -24.60
N ASP A 900 -26.63 -21.79 -24.26
CA ASP A 900 -27.26 -20.78 -25.12
C ASP A 900 -26.37 -19.53 -25.26
N TYR A 901 -26.76 -18.59 -26.11
CA TYR A 901 -26.20 -17.25 -26.22
C TYR A 901 -26.54 -16.32 -25.03
N VAL A 902 -27.26 -16.84 -24.02
CA VAL A 902 -27.67 -16.13 -22.80
C VAL A 902 -27.31 -16.99 -21.59
N SER A 903 -26.53 -16.44 -20.66
CA SER A 903 -26.21 -17.05 -19.36
C SER A 903 -26.08 -15.94 -18.32
N VAL A 904 -27.18 -15.65 -17.64
CA VAL A 904 -27.38 -14.42 -16.84
C VAL A 904 -27.63 -14.71 -15.36
N HIS A 905 -27.34 -15.95 -14.93
CA HIS A 905 -27.48 -16.40 -13.54
C HIS A 905 -26.18 -16.97 -12.93
N THR A 906 -25.03 -16.74 -13.57
CA THR A 906 -23.73 -17.30 -13.19
C THR A 906 -22.68 -16.21 -13.07
N TYR A 907 -21.75 -16.37 -12.12
CA TYR A 907 -20.47 -15.63 -12.14
C TYR A 907 -19.48 -16.38 -13.01
N GLY A 908 -18.57 -15.71 -13.69
CA GLY A 908 -17.75 -16.38 -14.69
C GLY A 908 -16.79 -15.48 -15.46
N TRP A 909 -16.21 -16.04 -16.50
CA TRP A 909 -15.36 -15.35 -17.47
C TRP A 909 -15.49 -16.03 -18.85
N THR A 910 -15.10 -15.34 -19.92
CA THR A 910 -15.22 -15.86 -21.29
C THR A 910 -13.87 -15.99 -21.97
N GLU A 911 -13.59 -17.17 -22.53
CA GLU A 911 -12.43 -17.50 -23.34
C GLU A 911 -12.75 -17.34 -24.83
N PHE A 912 -11.82 -16.76 -25.57
CA PHE A 912 -11.84 -16.62 -27.02
C PHE A 912 -10.63 -17.37 -27.59
N ASP A 913 -10.87 -18.37 -28.43
CA ASP A 913 -9.83 -19.25 -28.99
C ASP A 913 -9.92 -19.28 -30.52
N ILE A 914 -8.94 -18.67 -31.19
CA ILE A 914 -8.83 -18.60 -32.64
C ILE A 914 -7.93 -19.73 -33.12
N ASP A 915 -8.49 -20.65 -33.93
CA ASP A 915 -7.74 -21.77 -34.45
C ASP A 915 -6.65 -21.30 -35.46
N PRO A 916 -5.38 -21.74 -35.29
CA PRO A 916 -4.26 -21.28 -36.11
C PRO A 916 -4.38 -21.60 -37.60
N GLN A 917 -5.20 -22.59 -38.00
CA GLN A 917 -5.29 -23.06 -39.39
C GLN A 917 -6.56 -22.59 -40.09
N THR A 918 -7.69 -22.79 -39.43
CA THR A 918 -9.03 -22.52 -39.95
C THR A 918 -9.50 -21.10 -39.64
N GLN A 919 -8.86 -20.44 -38.67
CA GLN A 919 -9.25 -19.12 -38.16
C GLN A 919 -10.67 -19.07 -37.57
N LYS A 920 -11.28 -20.23 -37.32
CA LYS A 920 -12.54 -20.31 -36.59
C LYS A 920 -12.32 -19.83 -35.17
N LEU A 921 -13.23 -19.00 -34.69
CA LEU A 921 -13.24 -18.52 -33.31
C LEU A 921 -14.18 -19.40 -32.49
N THR A 922 -13.65 -20.05 -31.46
CA THR A 922 -14.46 -20.68 -30.41
C THR A 922 -14.58 -19.72 -29.24
N VAL A 923 -15.81 -19.44 -28.81
CA VAL A 923 -16.10 -18.63 -27.62
C VAL A 923 -16.66 -19.55 -26.55
N THR A 924 -16.01 -19.58 -25.38
CA THR A 924 -16.39 -20.46 -24.26
C THR A 924 -16.58 -19.64 -23.00
N THR A 925 -17.79 -19.60 -22.47
CA THR A 925 -18.07 -18.97 -21.17
C THR A 925 -17.99 -20.03 -20.07
N TYR A 926 -17.09 -19.79 -19.12
CA TYR A 926 -16.95 -20.56 -17.90
C TYR A 926 -17.75 -19.89 -16.78
N GLY A 927 -18.54 -20.65 -16.04
CA GLY A 927 -19.35 -20.11 -14.97
C GLY A 927 -19.45 -21.02 -13.74
N ILE A 928 -19.75 -20.40 -12.61
CA ILE A 928 -20.13 -21.02 -11.35
C ILE A 928 -21.54 -20.53 -10.95
N ASN A 929 -22.17 -21.25 -10.02
CA ASN A 929 -23.40 -20.73 -9.41
C ASN A 929 -23.06 -19.47 -8.61
N ASN A 930 -23.98 -18.50 -8.60
CA ASN A 930 -23.83 -17.30 -7.79
C ASN A 930 -23.89 -17.60 -6.28
N TYR A 931 -23.34 -16.70 -5.48
CA TYR A 931 -23.35 -16.73 -4.01
C TYR A 931 -23.34 -15.32 -3.42
N SER A 932 -23.79 -15.20 -2.18
CA SER A 932 -23.86 -13.97 -1.38
C SER A 932 -22.74 -13.88 -0.33
N GLU A 933 -22.48 -12.67 0.19
CA GLU A 933 -21.48 -12.45 1.26
C GLU A 933 -21.88 -13.23 2.52
N THR A 934 -23.18 -13.29 2.79
CA THR A 934 -23.72 -14.07 3.91
C THR A 934 -23.44 -15.56 3.75
N GLU A 935 -23.58 -16.13 2.55
CA GLU A 935 -23.25 -17.54 2.28
C GLU A 935 -21.75 -17.78 2.38
N LEU A 936 -20.93 -16.87 1.84
CA LEU A 936 -19.46 -16.93 1.93
C LEU A 936 -19.00 -16.94 3.39
N LEU A 937 -19.53 -16.05 4.24
CA LEU A 937 -19.17 -15.99 5.66
C LEU A 937 -19.65 -17.20 6.47
N GLN A 938 -20.75 -17.84 6.04
CA GLN A 938 -21.28 -19.03 6.70
C GLN A 938 -20.48 -20.29 6.40
N ASP A 939 -20.04 -20.48 5.14
CA ASP A 939 -19.23 -21.61 4.73
C ASP A 939 -18.19 -21.20 3.65
N PRO A 940 -17.06 -20.61 4.05
CA PRO A 940 -16.03 -20.18 3.11
C PRO A 940 -15.45 -21.32 2.27
N GLY A 941 -15.37 -22.53 2.84
CA GLY A 941 -14.87 -23.72 2.17
C GLY A 941 -15.74 -24.18 1.00
N ALA A 942 -17.07 -24.08 1.15
CA ALA A 942 -18.00 -24.39 0.07
C ALA A 942 -17.87 -23.43 -1.12
N ILE A 943 -17.65 -22.13 -0.87
CA ILE A 943 -17.51 -21.12 -1.92
C ILE A 943 -16.13 -21.16 -2.58
N THR A 944 -15.06 -21.19 -1.79
CA THR A 944 -13.68 -21.29 -2.33
C THR A 944 -13.43 -22.59 -3.09
N GLY A 945 -14.20 -23.65 -2.82
CA GLY A 945 -14.14 -24.92 -3.55
C GLY A 945 -15.00 -24.99 -4.82
N LEU A 946 -15.71 -23.91 -5.20
CA LEU A 946 -16.47 -23.88 -6.45
C LEU A 946 -15.52 -23.95 -7.65
N THR A 947 -15.90 -24.75 -8.65
CA THR A 947 -15.10 -24.95 -9.87
C THR A 947 -15.88 -24.49 -11.10
N PRO A 948 -15.28 -23.65 -11.98
CA PRO A 948 -15.91 -23.20 -13.20
C PRO A 948 -16.26 -24.35 -14.15
N ARG A 949 -17.42 -24.27 -14.79
CA ARG A 949 -17.88 -25.20 -15.84
C ARG A 949 -18.30 -24.43 -17.09
N VAL A 950 -18.28 -25.07 -18.25
CA VAL A 950 -18.80 -24.46 -19.48
C VAL A 950 -20.31 -24.26 -19.34
N VAL A 951 -20.77 -23.01 -19.44
CA VAL A 951 -22.19 -22.63 -19.39
C VAL A 951 -22.71 -22.18 -20.75
N SER A 952 -21.83 -21.71 -21.63
CA SER A 952 -22.11 -21.41 -23.03
C SER A 952 -20.88 -21.70 -23.87
N GLN A 953 -21.08 -22.25 -25.07
CA GLN A 953 -20.01 -22.41 -26.06
C GLN A 953 -20.58 -22.34 -27.48
N PHE A 954 -19.94 -21.58 -28.34
CA PHE A 954 -20.25 -21.51 -29.77
C PHE A 954 -18.99 -21.28 -30.62
N GLU A 955 -19.09 -21.60 -31.90
CA GLU A 955 -18.02 -21.41 -32.87
C GLU A 955 -18.49 -20.45 -33.98
N VAL A 956 -17.64 -19.52 -34.41
CA VAL A 956 -17.90 -18.61 -35.53
C VAL A 956 -16.88 -18.84 -36.64
N THR A 957 -17.36 -19.04 -37.86
CA THR A 957 -16.50 -19.11 -39.06
C THR A 957 -16.27 -17.70 -39.61
N PRO A 958 -15.01 -17.27 -39.83
CA PRO A 958 -14.74 -15.93 -40.34
C PRO A 958 -15.18 -15.80 -41.80
N VAL A 959 -15.58 -14.59 -42.18
CA VAL A 959 -15.73 -14.18 -43.57
C VAL A 959 -14.34 -14.02 -44.19
N VAL A 960 -14.16 -14.51 -45.42
CA VAL A 960 -12.88 -14.61 -46.15
C VAL A 960 -12.85 -13.68 -47.36
#